data_AF-A0A0G2H1P7-F1
#
_entry.id   AF-A0A0G2H1P7-F1
#
_cell.length_a   1.000
_cell.length_b   1.000
_cell.length_c   1.000
_cell.angle_alpha   90.00
_cell.angle_beta   90.00
_cell.angle_gamma   90.00
#
_symmetry.space_group_name_H-M   'P 1'
#
loop_
_entity.id
_entity.type
_entity.pdbx_description
1 polymer ?
#
loop_
_entity_poly.entity_id
_entity_poly.type
_entity_poly.pdbx_seq_one_letter_code
_entity_poly.pdbx_strand_id
1 'polypeptide(L)'
;MAQDEVYAGPMSESIPSSVASFAHRRATTDSIASFTYFQEDDEEPSFSDEEAILDASDDDEDYADGDDRDLEAGSLHSWRRKSSGRSAASADRPLLPRHTSHRSDTRDYGLKGSFSQKLYLDTEDLTIVIAGFNNSIPGYLTYLAICFLTAGSPARLRECTWVVIENQWGEFTVHPITVEAYGQPLSTVFDPLGKEAVNGYNYEEDPVLDFLRILDYRYMKLIYHPLEDIFMLNNSWKDPNWNDVLSLRAGLDSDERDVRNQVFGKNMIDIHQKTTPQLLLDELPCDSLLLAGDCIINESMLTGESVPVSKVPMTDEAMELLDDVEDDEAVALAMVVRTGFNTTKGALVRSMLFPKPSGFKFYRDSFRYISVMACVAAVGFVASFVNFIRLGLAWHLIVVRALDLITIVVPPALPATLTIGTNFALQRLKKQQIFCISPQRVNVGGKLDVVAFDKTGTLTEDGLDVLGCRVVHLPDMRFSELLEDASELLPSAVYERDPTVNYDIHKSILYTMATCHSLRMVDGELIGDPLDVKMFEFTRWTYEEGLKNTTRFGEPRNTAPVSIARPPAGMDIDIDDSHEGNEPVQIELGILRSFDFVSQLRRASVMVRQHGDRGVAVFVKGAPEALRDICQGSSLPEDYDDLLSYYTHRGFRVIACASRYIKNSSWDDIQGMTRFEVESELQFGGFIVFENKLKETTTEVIDELNDASIRVVMCTGDNILTAISVARECHLIGPEMQCFVPHFVEGDLKDPKARLCWESIDNGTYQLDEHTLTPLARPNEIDGSNPYAAYNVGNYTIAVSGDVFRWVIDYGSEEVLKRMLVVGSVFARMSPDEKHELVEKLQSIDYCAGFCGDGANDCGALKAADVGISLSEAEASVAAPFTSRVFDISCVPKVIREGRASLVTSFCCFKYMSLYSAIQFCSVSFLYASASNLADFQFLFIDLALIVPVAVFMVPFVVAIVVTLILSLYMLLDPAEWLARFMELTEISLGFAFILLLLAIIGFIVAYISERYFFPVLAKLIGLAKKKWGGPKRQKQRKEYKILLEDVKQHRK
;
A
#
# COMPACT_ATOMS: atom_id res chain seq x y z
N MET A 1 -1.92 22.75 42.00
CA MET A 1 -2.94 23.04 40.97
C MET A 1 -2.19 23.19 39.65
N ALA A 2 -2.11 22.24 38.74
CA ALA A 2 -2.39 20.82 38.71
C ALA A 2 -1.17 20.16 38.01
N GLN A 3 -0.82 18.94 38.40
CA GLN A 3 0.27 18.16 37.79
C GLN A 3 -0.34 17.37 36.64
N ASP A 4 0.16 17.54 35.42
CA ASP A 4 -0.23 16.74 34.26
C ASP A 4 0.70 15.52 34.17
N GLU A 5 0.09 14.34 34.29
CA GLU A 5 0.72 13.02 34.35
C GLU A 5 1.12 12.53 32.95
N VAL A 6 2.37 12.07 32.82
CA VAL A 6 2.97 11.48 31.59
C VAL A 6 2.78 9.95 31.55
N TYR A 7 2.08 9.37 32.52
CA TYR A 7 1.92 7.91 32.67
C TYR A 7 0.48 7.47 32.41
N ALA A 8 0.11 7.38 31.13
CA ALA A 8 -1.04 6.57 30.72
C ALA A 8 -0.52 5.25 30.16
N GLY A 9 -0.89 4.13 30.80
CA GLY A 9 -0.60 2.77 30.32
C GLY A 9 -1.23 2.47 28.95
N PRO A 10 -1.14 1.22 28.46
CA PRO A 10 -1.69 0.85 27.16
C PRO A 10 -3.21 0.93 27.25
N MET A 11 -3.72 2.05 26.77
CA MET A 11 -5.13 2.28 26.56
C MET A 11 -5.65 1.12 25.72
N SER A 12 -6.78 0.55 26.13
CA SER A 12 -7.63 -0.25 25.27
C SER A 12 -7.65 0.36 23.88
N GLU A 13 -7.43 -0.45 22.84
CA GLU A 13 -7.90 -0.13 21.50
C GLU A 13 -9.35 0.33 21.66
N SER A 14 -9.53 1.64 21.64
CA SER A 14 -10.82 2.22 21.48
C SER A 14 -11.23 1.75 20.10
N ILE A 15 -12.13 0.77 20.06
CA ILE A 15 -13.11 0.64 19.00
C ILE A 15 -13.42 2.07 18.58
N PRO A 16 -13.10 2.49 17.34
CA PRO A 16 -13.69 3.70 16.83
C PRO A 16 -15.18 3.41 16.91
N SER A 17 -15.87 3.98 17.91
CA SER A 17 -17.31 4.02 17.91
C SER A 17 -17.66 4.56 16.53
N SER A 18 -18.33 3.74 15.72
CA SER A 18 -18.69 3.96 14.32
C SER A 18 -19.64 5.17 14.11
N VAL A 19 -19.74 6.04 15.12
CA VAL A 19 -20.53 7.27 15.16
C VAL A 19 -19.65 8.52 14.97
N ALA A 20 -18.32 8.43 15.01
CA ALA A 20 -17.45 9.60 14.83
C ALA A 20 -17.20 10.00 13.35
N SER A 21 -17.77 9.29 12.38
CA SER A 21 -17.64 9.63 10.94
C SER A 21 -18.81 10.45 10.36
N PHE A 22 -19.85 10.75 11.15
CA PHE A 22 -20.97 11.57 10.72
C PHE A 22 -21.48 12.52 11.82
N ALA A 23 -20.65 13.47 12.25
CA ALA A 23 -21.12 14.64 12.99
C ALA A 23 -20.31 15.88 12.57
N HIS A 24 -21.00 16.80 11.87
CA HIS A 24 -20.55 18.11 11.44
C HIS A 24 -19.10 18.21 10.93
N ARG A 25 -18.93 18.17 9.60
CA ARG A 25 -17.85 18.92 8.94
C ARG A 25 -17.98 20.40 9.31
N ARG A 26 -17.36 20.81 10.43
CA ARG A 26 -16.94 22.19 10.61
C ARG A 26 -15.73 22.41 9.71
N ALA A 27 -15.80 23.48 8.93
CA ALA A 27 -14.74 23.96 8.07
C ALA A 27 -13.42 24.01 8.84
N THR A 28 -12.47 23.16 8.44
CA THR A 28 -11.08 23.26 8.85
C THR A 28 -10.42 24.35 8.03
N THR A 29 -10.01 25.40 8.72
CA THR A 29 -9.05 26.40 8.28
C THR A 29 -7.72 25.75 7.88
N ASP A 30 -7.34 26.09 6.64
CA ASP A 30 -6.09 26.00 5.89
C ASP A 30 -4.78 25.50 6.52
N SER A 31 -4.17 24.53 5.82
CA SER A 31 -2.72 24.49 5.58
C SER A 31 -2.35 23.69 4.30
N ILE A 32 -2.21 24.44 3.20
CA ILE A 32 -1.18 24.41 2.14
C ILE A 32 -0.67 23.05 1.63
N ALA A 33 -1.42 22.47 0.69
CA ALA A 33 -0.86 21.97 -0.58
C ALA A 33 -1.92 21.98 -1.69
N SER A 34 -2.60 23.13 -1.86
CA SER A 34 -3.34 23.43 -3.08
C SER A 34 -3.08 24.90 -3.44
N PHE A 35 -2.73 25.17 -4.70
CA PHE A 35 -2.84 26.53 -5.24
C PHE A 35 -4.22 26.66 -5.87
N THR A 36 -5.17 27.13 -5.06
CA THR A 36 -6.38 27.84 -5.52
C THR A 36 -6.55 29.09 -4.66
N TYR A 37 -6.50 30.24 -5.34
CA TYR A 37 -6.75 31.59 -4.82
C TYR A 37 -8.13 31.68 -4.13
N PHE A 38 -8.19 32.29 -2.95
CA PHE A 38 -9.39 32.94 -2.44
C PHE A 38 -9.21 34.46 -2.48
N GLN A 39 -10.28 35.16 -2.87
CA GLN A 39 -10.45 36.60 -2.76
C GLN A 39 -10.48 36.99 -1.27
N GLU A 40 -9.66 37.97 -0.89
CA GLU A 40 -9.92 38.78 0.29
C GLU A 40 -11.07 39.73 -0.06
N ASP A 41 -12.17 39.64 0.70
CA ASP A 41 -13.11 40.75 0.85
C ASP A 41 -12.40 41.81 1.69
N ASP A 42 -11.90 42.85 1.04
CA ASP A 42 -11.61 44.11 1.71
C ASP A 42 -12.95 44.75 2.10
N GLU A 43 -13.21 44.80 3.41
CA GLU A 43 -14.09 45.79 4.04
C GLU A 43 -13.55 47.19 3.70
N GLU A 44 -14.08 47.84 2.66
CA GLU A 44 -13.91 49.28 2.53
C GLU A 44 -14.76 50.01 3.59
N PRO A 45 -14.18 51.00 4.30
CA PRO A 45 -14.80 51.64 5.43
C PRO A 45 -15.95 52.56 5.01
N SER A 46 -17.01 52.54 5.81
CA SER A 46 -18.07 53.54 5.81
C SER A 46 -17.48 54.95 5.90
N PHE A 47 -17.55 55.72 4.81
CA PHE A 47 -17.46 57.16 4.88
C PHE A 47 -18.87 57.75 4.94
N SER A 48 -19.08 58.48 6.03
CA SER A 48 -20.25 59.25 6.38
C SER A 48 -20.57 60.29 5.32
N ASP A 49 -21.84 60.35 4.93
CA ASP A 49 -22.47 61.55 4.38
C ASP A 49 -22.35 62.70 5.41
N GLU A 50 -21.59 63.73 5.09
CA GLU A 50 -21.77 65.06 5.68
C GLU A 50 -22.80 65.83 4.86
N GLU A 51 -23.84 66.30 5.56
CA GLU A 51 -24.69 67.41 5.12
C GLU A 51 -23.83 68.66 4.82
N ALA A 52 -24.04 69.31 3.67
CA ALA A 52 -24.55 70.69 3.62
C ALA A 52 -24.55 71.31 2.20
N ILE A 53 -25.77 71.56 1.68
CA ILE A 53 -26.33 72.86 1.30
C ILE A 53 -25.83 73.58 0.00
N LEU A 54 -26.83 73.78 -0.91
CA LEU A 54 -27.03 74.81 -1.97
C LEU A 54 -26.13 74.71 -3.21
N ASP A 55 -26.58 74.93 -4.46
CA ASP A 55 -27.78 75.59 -4.99
C ASP A 55 -27.88 75.30 -6.50
N ALA A 56 -29.12 75.29 -7.04
CA ALA A 56 -29.52 75.65 -8.42
C ALA A 56 -28.93 74.85 -9.62
N SER A 57 -29.58 74.63 -10.76
CA SER A 57 -30.91 74.76 -11.36
C SER A 57 -30.73 74.37 -12.84
N ASP A 58 -31.80 73.93 -13.51
CA ASP A 58 -32.03 73.94 -14.97
C ASP A 58 -31.21 72.96 -15.83
N ASP A 59 -31.84 71.95 -16.44
CA ASP A 59 -32.70 71.94 -17.64
C ASP A 59 -31.92 71.85 -18.96
N ASP A 60 -32.34 70.84 -19.74
CA ASP A 60 -32.50 70.82 -21.20
C ASP A 60 -31.35 70.57 -22.20
N GLU A 61 -31.74 69.69 -23.13
CA GLU A 61 -31.49 69.66 -24.59
C GLU A 61 -30.18 69.07 -25.19
N ASP A 62 -30.35 67.87 -25.77
CA ASP A 62 -30.43 67.59 -27.22
C ASP A 62 -29.32 68.01 -28.23
N TYR A 63 -29.02 67.03 -29.10
CA TYR A 63 -28.48 67.04 -30.48
C TYR A 63 -27.07 67.54 -30.85
N ALA A 64 -26.33 66.59 -31.44
CA ALA A 64 -25.67 66.62 -32.75
C ALA A 64 -24.34 67.39 -32.98
N ASP A 65 -23.33 66.58 -33.34
CA ASP A 65 -22.44 66.65 -34.52
C ASP A 65 -21.52 67.87 -34.74
N GLY A 66 -20.23 67.60 -35.02
CA GLY A 66 -19.31 68.57 -35.62
C GLY A 66 -17.87 68.61 -35.09
N ASP A 67 -17.02 67.80 -35.74
CA ASP A 67 -15.63 68.05 -36.16
C ASP A 67 -14.56 68.78 -35.30
N ASP A 68 -13.38 68.13 -35.35
CA ASP A 68 -12.00 68.65 -35.47
C ASP A 68 -11.13 68.96 -34.22
N ARG A 69 -10.09 68.11 -34.10
CA ARG A 69 -8.65 68.37 -33.80
C ARG A 69 -8.23 68.62 -32.34
N ASP A 70 -7.10 68.13 -31.83
CA ASP A 70 -5.94 67.39 -32.36
C ASP A 70 -5.09 66.87 -31.17
N LEU A 71 -4.05 66.07 -31.48
CA LEU A 71 -2.88 65.63 -30.67
C LEU A 71 -3.05 64.21 -30.05
N GLU A 72 -2.24 63.19 -30.31
CA GLU A 72 -0.85 63.06 -30.77
C GLU A 72 -0.61 61.62 -31.32
N ALA A 73 0.19 61.46 -32.39
CA ALA A 73 0.82 60.18 -32.73
C ALA A 73 2.14 60.39 -33.49
N GLY A 74 3.24 59.95 -32.87
CA GLY A 74 4.57 59.92 -33.47
C GLY A 74 5.10 58.49 -33.60
N SER A 75 5.54 58.12 -34.79
CA SER A 75 6.09 56.80 -35.12
C SER A 75 7.52 56.88 -35.68
N LEU A 76 8.21 55.74 -35.57
CA LEU A 76 9.23 55.14 -36.46
C LEU A 76 10.74 55.13 -36.09
N HIS A 77 11.23 53.88 -36.11
CA HIS A 77 12.54 53.36 -36.57
C HIS A 77 13.79 53.64 -35.68
N SER A 78 14.78 52.74 -35.48
CA SER A 78 15.34 51.72 -36.37
C SER A 78 16.43 50.82 -35.66
N TRP A 79 16.59 49.58 -36.14
CA TRP A 79 17.83 48.76 -36.29
C TRP A 79 18.46 47.99 -35.10
N ARG A 80 18.56 46.65 -35.24
CA ARG A 80 19.87 45.92 -35.27
C ARG A 80 19.77 44.44 -35.70
N ARG A 81 20.82 43.99 -36.40
CA ARG A 81 21.03 42.67 -37.02
C ARG A 81 21.73 41.67 -36.08
N LYS A 82 21.36 40.38 -36.26
CA LYS A 82 22.09 39.09 -36.17
C LYS A 82 23.43 38.98 -35.41
N SER A 83 23.51 37.95 -34.55
CA SER A 83 24.65 37.00 -34.53
C SER A 83 24.22 35.61 -34.07
N SER A 84 24.72 34.61 -34.80
CA SER A 84 24.51 33.16 -34.69
C SER A 84 25.28 32.48 -33.55
N GLY A 85 24.76 31.36 -33.01
CA GLY A 85 25.60 30.42 -32.28
C GLY A 85 24.90 29.25 -31.59
N ARG A 86 24.87 28.09 -32.28
CA ARG A 86 24.78 26.71 -31.77
C ARG A 86 23.42 26.14 -31.36
N SER A 87 22.92 25.36 -32.31
CA SER A 87 22.05 24.20 -32.20
C SER A 87 22.50 23.16 -31.16
N ALA A 88 21.60 22.77 -30.27
CA ALA A 88 21.57 21.46 -29.63
C ALA A 88 20.21 20.81 -29.92
N ALA A 89 20.26 19.52 -30.25
CA ALA A 89 19.20 18.74 -30.86
C ALA A 89 17.97 18.57 -29.94
N SER A 90 16.81 18.88 -30.51
CA SER A 90 15.47 18.67 -29.96
C SER A 90 14.98 17.28 -30.37
N ALA A 91 15.04 16.30 -29.47
CA ALA A 91 14.44 14.97 -29.66
C ALA A 91 13.40 14.60 -28.59
N ASP A 92 13.16 15.45 -27.59
CA ASP A 92 12.18 15.22 -26.51
C ASP A 92 11.07 16.29 -26.49
N ARG A 93 10.53 16.68 -27.64
CA ARG A 93 9.32 17.52 -27.68
C ARG A 93 8.07 16.63 -27.74
N PRO A 94 7.15 16.70 -26.75
CA PRO A 94 5.81 16.14 -26.89
C PRO A 94 5.14 16.76 -28.12
N LEU A 95 4.41 15.95 -28.89
CA LEU A 95 3.72 16.37 -30.12
C LEU A 95 2.50 17.26 -29.86
N LEU A 96 2.18 17.55 -28.59
CA LEU A 96 1.14 18.48 -28.16
C LEU A 96 1.79 19.70 -27.46
N PRO A 97 1.40 20.95 -27.77
CA PRO A 97 1.93 22.13 -27.11
C PRO A 97 1.51 22.13 -25.64
N ARG A 98 2.47 21.93 -24.72
CA ARG A 98 2.25 22.15 -23.29
C ARG A 98 2.24 23.65 -23.01
N HIS A 99 1.06 24.26 -22.96
CA HIS A 99 0.87 25.50 -22.23
C HIS A 99 0.56 25.16 -20.78
N THR A 100 1.31 25.77 -19.86
CA THR A 100 1.06 25.72 -18.42
C THR A 100 -0.16 26.58 -18.09
N SER A 101 -1.32 25.97 -17.90
CA SER A 101 -2.50 26.62 -17.31
C SER A 101 -3.03 25.75 -16.18
N HIS A 102 -2.40 25.87 -15.00
CA HIS A 102 -3.03 25.54 -13.72
C HIS A 102 -3.96 26.69 -13.35
N ARG A 103 -5.05 26.81 -14.11
CA ARG A 103 -6.24 27.61 -13.83
C ARG A 103 -7.25 27.11 -14.85
N SER A 104 -8.42 26.65 -14.38
CA SER A 104 -9.61 26.80 -15.19
C SER A 104 -9.68 28.30 -15.50
N ASP A 105 -9.42 28.68 -16.75
CA ASP A 105 -9.66 30.05 -17.17
C ASP A 105 -11.12 30.34 -16.86
N THR A 106 -11.31 31.29 -15.95
CA THR A 106 -12.59 31.91 -15.67
C THR A 106 -13.20 32.36 -16.99
N ARG A 107 -14.35 31.76 -17.31
CA ARG A 107 -15.46 32.28 -18.11
C ARG A 107 -15.08 33.44 -19.05
N ASP A 108 -14.74 33.10 -20.29
CA ASP A 108 -14.98 34.01 -21.41
C ASP A 108 -16.38 33.66 -21.94
N TYR A 109 -17.38 34.47 -21.60
CA TYR A 109 -18.73 34.37 -22.15
C TYR A 109 -18.68 34.60 -23.66
N GLY A 110 -18.50 33.52 -24.43
CA GLY A 110 -18.40 33.62 -25.88
C GLY A 110 -18.25 32.29 -26.61
N LEU A 111 -19.32 31.49 -26.70
CA LEU A 111 -19.67 30.60 -27.83
C LEU A 111 -18.58 29.67 -28.45
N LYS A 112 -17.44 29.40 -27.81
CA LYS A 112 -16.35 28.56 -28.33
C LYS A 112 -16.04 27.41 -27.36
N GLY A 113 -16.55 26.22 -27.68
CA GLY A 113 -16.33 24.99 -26.90
C GLY A 113 -14.88 24.46 -26.92
N SER A 114 -14.58 23.55 -25.98
CA SER A 114 -13.24 23.02 -25.68
C SER A 114 -12.83 21.82 -26.57
N PHE A 115 -11.55 21.77 -26.93
CA PHE A 115 -10.94 20.67 -27.71
C PHE A 115 -10.25 19.62 -26.81
N SER A 116 -9.92 20.00 -25.58
CA SER A 116 -9.26 19.15 -24.61
C SER A 116 -9.64 19.53 -23.18
N GLN A 117 -9.72 18.54 -22.30
CA GLN A 117 -10.06 18.68 -20.90
C GLN A 117 -8.98 18.02 -20.03
N LYS A 118 -8.60 18.66 -18.92
CA LYS A 118 -7.79 18.03 -17.87
C LYS A 118 -8.74 17.63 -16.73
N LEU A 119 -8.72 16.36 -16.34
CA LEU A 119 -9.57 15.80 -15.29
C LEU A 119 -8.66 15.17 -14.23
N TYR A 120 -8.88 15.53 -12.97
CA TYR A 120 -8.27 14.85 -11.84
C TYR A 120 -9.27 13.83 -11.30
N LEU A 121 -8.83 12.58 -11.21
CA LEU A 121 -9.62 11.46 -10.74
C LEU A 121 -9.26 11.20 -9.28
N ASP A 122 -10.03 11.78 -8.35
CA ASP A 122 -9.80 11.67 -6.90
C ASP A 122 -9.65 10.21 -6.46
N THR A 123 -10.46 9.30 -7.00
CA THR A 123 -10.45 7.88 -6.64
C THR A 123 -9.17 7.13 -7.01
N GLU A 124 -8.38 7.64 -7.96
CA GLU A 124 -7.14 6.98 -8.43
C GLU A 124 -5.88 7.83 -8.21
N ASP A 125 -6.01 9.03 -7.64
CA ASP A 125 -4.95 10.05 -7.61
C ASP A 125 -4.24 10.16 -8.98
N LEU A 126 -5.08 10.32 -10.02
CA LEU A 126 -4.65 10.28 -11.41
C LEU A 126 -5.15 11.51 -12.14
N THR A 127 -4.21 12.29 -12.67
CA THR A 127 -4.54 13.34 -13.63
C THR A 127 -4.52 12.78 -15.06
N ILE A 128 -5.62 12.96 -15.79
CA ILE A 128 -5.73 12.63 -17.21
C ILE A 128 -6.02 13.87 -18.05
N VAL A 129 -5.56 13.85 -19.30
CA VAL A 129 -5.88 14.85 -20.32
C VAL A 129 -6.62 14.16 -21.45
N ILE A 130 -7.86 14.58 -21.69
CA ILE A 130 -8.77 14.05 -22.72
C ILE A 130 -8.74 15.01 -23.90
N ALA A 131 -8.49 14.52 -25.12
CA ALA A 131 -8.52 15.30 -26.35
C ALA A 131 -9.43 14.64 -27.41
N GLY A 132 -10.35 15.41 -28.00
CA GLY A 132 -11.33 14.92 -28.96
C GLY A 132 -10.83 14.89 -30.40
N PHE A 133 -11.21 13.85 -31.14
CA PHE A 133 -10.93 13.72 -32.57
C PHE A 133 -12.17 13.19 -33.32
N ASN A 134 -12.24 13.48 -34.62
CA ASN A 134 -13.32 12.99 -35.48
C ASN A 134 -12.76 12.33 -36.73
N ASN A 135 -13.30 11.17 -37.12
CA ASN A 135 -12.94 10.50 -38.37
C ASN A 135 -14.07 10.66 -39.40
N SER A 136 -13.78 11.28 -40.54
CA SER A 136 -14.59 11.01 -41.73
C SER A 136 -14.22 9.62 -42.27
N ILE A 137 -15.21 8.81 -42.66
CA ILE A 137 -15.01 7.45 -43.22
C ILE A 137 -14.00 7.42 -44.39
N PRO A 138 -14.00 8.38 -45.36
CA PRO A 138 -12.91 8.47 -46.35
C PRO A 138 -11.57 8.94 -45.76
N GLY A 139 -11.60 9.73 -44.67
CA GLY A 139 -10.44 10.15 -43.92
C GLY A 139 -9.73 9.01 -43.19
N TYR A 140 -10.44 7.99 -42.68
CA TYR A 140 -9.84 6.84 -41.99
C TYR A 140 -8.98 5.95 -42.90
N LEU A 141 -9.40 5.75 -44.16
CA LEU A 141 -8.61 5.02 -45.17
C LEU A 141 -7.38 5.83 -45.62
N THR A 142 -7.52 7.15 -45.71
CA THR A 142 -6.41 8.06 -46.03
C THR A 142 -5.46 8.22 -44.83
N TYR A 143 -5.98 8.17 -43.61
CA TYR A 143 -5.27 8.18 -42.35
C TYR A 143 -4.45 6.90 -42.16
N LEU A 144 -4.98 5.71 -42.45
CA LEU A 144 -4.17 4.46 -42.47
C LEU A 144 -3.00 4.54 -43.46
N ALA A 145 -3.17 5.23 -44.59
CA ALA A 145 -2.10 5.47 -45.56
C ALA A 145 -1.09 6.56 -45.13
N ILE A 146 -1.52 7.53 -44.31
CA ILE A 146 -0.71 8.66 -43.80
C ILE A 146 -0.18 8.42 -42.38
N CYS A 147 -0.63 7.38 -41.68
CA CYS A 147 -0.25 6.99 -40.31
C CYS A 147 1.24 6.66 -40.13
N PHE A 148 2.03 6.66 -41.21
CA PHE A 148 3.48 6.69 -41.09
C PHE A 148 4.04 8.07 -40.69
N LEU A 149 3.27 9.17 -40.73
CA LEU A 149 3.80 10.52 -40.45
C LEU A 149 2.93 11.58 -39.75
N THR A 150 1.59 11.55 -39.63
CA THR A 150 0.85 12.61 -38.87
C THR A 150 -0.53 12.21 -38.32
N ALA A 151 -0.80 12.61 -37.06
CA ALA A 151 -2.05 12.40 -36.30
C ALA A 151 -3.29 13.11 -36.92
N GLY A 152 -4.49 12.59 -36.63
CA GLY A 152 -5.78 13.04 -37.18
C GLY A 152 -6.21 14.48 -36.82
N SER A 153 -7.31 14.96 -37.41
CA SER A 153 -7.80 16.33 -37.17
C SER A 153 -8.48 16.47 -35.80
N PRO A 154 -8.09 17.44 -34.96
CA PRO A 154 -8.71 17.67 -33.65
C PRO A 154 -10.17 18.11 -33.80
N ALA A 155 -11.04 17.62 -32.92
CA ALA A 155 -12.46 17.92 -32.88
C ALA A 155 -12.90 18.32 -31.47
N ARG A 156 -13.99 19.10 -31.38
CA ARG A 156 -14.57 19.53 -30.09
C ARG A 156 -15.10 18.33 -29.30
N LEU A 157 -15.08 18.40 -27.97
CA LEU A 157 -15.56 17.31 -27.11
C LEU A 157 -17.05 16.98 -27.34
N ARG A 158 -17.86 17.99 -27.69
CA ARG A 158 -19.27 17.80 -28.08
C ARG A 158 -19.49 16.94 -29.32
N GLU A 159 -18.56 16.97 -30.28
CA GLU A 159 -18.75 16.41 -31.63
C GLU A 159 -17.74 15.30 -31.97
N CYS A 160 -16.79 15.00 -31.08
CA CYS A 160 -15.80 13.97 -31.32
C CYS A 160 -16.44 12.57 -31.38
N THR A 161 -15.83 11.68 -32.17
CA THR A 161 -16.23 10.27 -32.28
C THR A 161 -15.31 9.35 -31.48
N TRP A 162 -14.11 9.83 -31.19
CA TRP A 162 -13.14 9.15 -30.35
C TRP A 162 -12.26 10.18 -29.62
N VAL A 163 -11.63 9.76 -28.54
CA VAL A 163 -10.74 10.59 -27.72
C VAL A 163 -9.39 9.93 -27.52
N VAL A 164 -8.35 10.76 -27.37
CA VAL A 164 -7.04 10.35 -26.86
C VAL A 164 -6.96 10.79 -25.40
N ILE A 165 -6.53 9.89 -24.54
CA ILE A 165 -6.30 10.14 -23.13
C ILE A 165 -4.80 10.02 -22.87
N GLU A 166 -4.17 11.11 -22.42
CA GLU A 166 -2.80 11.12 -21.88
C GLU A 166 -2.89 11.09 -20.35
N ASN A 167 -2.22 10.13 -19.72
CA ASN A 167 -2.11 10.10 -18.26
C ASN A 167 -0.89 10.88 -17.75
N GLN A 168 -0.79 11.09 -16.43
CA GLN A 168 0.34 11.80 -15.81
C GLN A 168 1.72 11.16 -16.06
N TRP A 169 1.77 9.89 -16.45
CA TRP A 169 2.99 9.17 -16.80
C TRP A 169 3.34 9.24 -18.29
N GLY A 170 2.54 9.93 -19.11
CA GLY A 170 2.76 10.12 -20.54
C GLY A 170 2.38 8.91 -21.40
N GLU A 171 1.55 8.00 -20.90
CA GLU A 171 0.96 6.93 -21.70
C GLU A 171 -0.28 7.46 -22.43
N PHE A 172 -0.42 7.07 -23.70
CA PHE A 172 -1.53 7.45 -24.55
C PHE A 172 -2.45 6.26 -24.80
N THR A 173 -3.74 6.42 -24.50
CA THR A 173 -4.77 5.44 -24.87
C THR A 173 -5.83 6.10 -25.74
N VAL A 174 -6.39 5.33 -26.68
CA VAL A 174 -7.41 5.80 -27.61
C VAL A 174 -8.71 5.09 -27.27
N HIS A 175 -9.77 5.86 -27.02
CA HIS A 175 -11.08 5.35 -26.63
C HIS A 175 -12.18 5.88 -27.57
N PRO A 176 -13.09 5.03 -28.07
CA PRO A 176 -14.26 5.49 -28.80
C PRO A 176 -15.27 6.14 -27.83
N ILE A 177 -16.12 7.03 -28.33
CA ILE A 177 -17.27 7.57 -27.59
C ILE A 177 -18.51 6.75 -27.95
N THR A 178 -19.18 6.22 -26.94
CA THR A 178 -20.50 5.58 -27.08
C THR A 178 -21.58 6.66 -27.00
N VAL A 179 -22.56 6.60 -27.91
CA VAL A 179 -23.67 7.54 -27.95
C VAL A 179 -24.97 6.75 -27.92
N GLU A 180 -25.77 6.97 -26.88
CA GLU A 180 -27.07 6.32 -26.69
C GLU A 180 -28.19 7.36 -26.67
N ALA A 181 -29.39 7.00 -27.14
CA ALA A 181 -30.56 7.87 -27.03
C ALA A 181 -31.11 7.82 -25.59
N TYR A 182 -31.42 8.98 -25.00
CA TYR A 182 -31.85 9.07 -23.60
C TYR A 182 -33.19 9.80 -23.44
N GLY A 183 -33.30 11.05 -23.89
CA GLY A 183 -34.57 11.79 -23.96
C GLY A 183 -35.19 12.17 -22.61
N GLN A 184 -34.40 12.22 -21.54
CA GLN A 184 -34.82 12.60 -20.18
C GLN A 184 -34.16 13.92 -19.75
N PRO A 185 -34.67 14.60 -18.70
CA PRO A 185 -34.08 15.84 -18.19
C PRO A 185 -32.63 15.69 -17.71
N LEU A 186 -31.86 16.77 -17.69
CA LEU A 186 -30.45 16.75 -17.30
C LEU A 186 -30.28 16.36 -15.82
N SER A 187 -31.24 16.73 -14.97
CA SER A 187 -31.25 16.39 -13.53
C SER A 187 -31.33 14.90 -13.23
N THR A 188 -31.70 14.05 -14.20
CA THR A 188 -31.75 12.60 -13.97
C THR A 188 -30.36 11.97 -13.98
N VAL A 189 -29.36 12.64 -14.56
CA VAL A 189 -27.97 12.16 -14.69
C VAL A 189 -27.03 12.96 -13.79
N PHE A 190 -27.23 14.26 -13.67
CA PHE A 190 -26.36 15.15 -12.90
C PHE A 190 -27.13 15.77 -11.73
N ASP A 191 -26.48 15.89 -10.58
CA ASP A 191 -27.07 16.53 -9.41
C ASP A 191 -27.35 18.01 -9.76
N PRO A 192 -28.56 18.55 -9.50
CA PRO A 192 -28.81 19.98 -9.63
C PRO A 192 -27.84 20.77 -8.74
N LEU A 193 -26.76 21.27 -9.34
CA LEU A 193 -25.59 21.84 -8.69
C LEU A 193 -25.91 22.74 -7.48
N GLY A 194 -25.36 22.36 -6.32
CA GLY A 194 -25.26 23.16 -5.10
C GLY A 194 -24.30 24.36 -5.18
N LYS A 195 -24.27 25.09 -6.29
CA LYS A 195 -23.45 26.32 -6.45
C LYS A 195 -24.16 27.42 -7.26
N GLU A 196 -25.46 27.62 -7.09
CA GLU A 196 -26.13 28.82 -7.63
C GLU A 196 -27.41 29.22 -6.86
N ALA A 197 -27.49 28.94 -5.55
CA ALA A 197 -28.60 29.39 -4.70
C ALA A 197 -28.50 30.87 -4.24
N VAL A 198 -27.59 31.67 -4.81
CA VAL A 198 -27.37 33.08 -4.38
C VAL A 198 -27.99 34.10 -5.35
N ASN A 199 -28.30 33.72 -6.59
CA ASN A 199 -28.97 34.62 -7.54
C ASN A 199 -30.21 33.93 -8.07
N GLY A 200 -31.38 34.30 -7.54
CA GLY A 200 -32.68 33.68 -7.83
C GLY A 200 -33.10 33.63 -9.30
N TYR A 201 -32.51 32.69 -10.05
CA TYR A 201 -32.98 32.24 -11.35
C TYR A 201 -33.78 30.94 -11.17
N ASN A 202 -34.97 30.93 -11.77
CA ASN A 202 -36.00 29.89 -11.66
C ASN A 202 -35.48 28.48 -12.00
N TYR A 203 -35.88 27.50 -11.20
CA TYR A 203 -35.82 26.06 -11.45
C TYR A 203 -36.74 25.57 -12.61
N GLU A 204 -37.09 26.43 -13.57
CA GLU A 204 -38.15 26.15 -14.56
C GLU A 204 -37.65 25.61 -15.91
N GLU A 205 -36.35 25.52 -16.17
CA GLU A 205 -35.82 24.96 -17.42
C GLU A 205 -34.75 23.90 -17.16
N ASP A 206 -35.15 22.68 -16.81
CA ASP A 206 -34.28 21.50 -16.87
C ASP A 206 -34.20 20.99 -18.33
N PRO A 207 -33.08 21.21 -19.04
CA PRO A 207 -33.00 20.89 -20.46
C PRO A 207 -33.01 19.37 -20.69
N VAL A 208 -33.76 18.93 -21.70
CA VAL A 208 -33.82 17.50 -22.07
C VAL A 208 -32.51 17.07 -22.74
N LEU A 209 -31.93 15.99 -22.25
CA LEU A 209 -30.74 15.35 -22.80
C LEU A 209 -31.14 14.30 -23.85
N ASP A 210 -31.09 14.66 -25.13
CA ASP A 210 -31.46 13.77 -26.24
C ASP A 210 -30.54 12.54 -26.37
N PHE A 211 -29.24 12.75 -26.17
CA PHE A 211 -28.21 11.72 -26.32
C PHE A 211 -27.25 11.69 -25.13
N LEU A 212 -27.06 10.49 -24.58
CA LEU A 212 -26.04 10.21 -23.57
C LEU A 212 -24.73 9.87 -24.26
N ARG A 213 -23.71 10.74 -24.13
CA ARG A 213 -22.37 10.49 -24.66
C ARG A 213 -21.49 9.98 -23.52
N ILE A 214 -21.06 8.73 -23.63
CA ILE A 214 -20.31 8.02 -22.60
C ILE A 214 -18.89 7.78 -23.10
N LEU A 215 -17.93 8.01 -22.21
CA LEU A 215 -16.53 7.67 -22.37
C LEU A 215 -16.14 6.67 -21.28
N ASP A 216 -15.84 5.45 -21.69
CA ASP A 216 -15.36 4.40 -20.79
C ASP A 216 -13.84 4.42 -20.71
N TYR A 217 -13.30 4.87 -19.57
CA TYR A 217 -11.86 4.86 -19.29
C TYR A 217 -11.59 4.07 -18.02
N ARG A 218 -10.81 2.97 -18.13
CA ARG A 218 -10.47 2.07 -17.02
C ARG A 218 -11.68 1.52 -16.24
N TYR A 219 -12.84 1.32 -16.88
CA TYR A 219 -14.13 0.97 -16.23
C TYR A 219 -14.80 2.10 -15.42
N MET A 220 -14.34 3.35 -15.54
CA MET A 220 -15.11 4.53 -15.15
C MET A 220 -15.92 5.03 -16.33
N LYS A 221 -17.22 5.24 -16.08
CA LYS A 221 -18.11 5.92 -17.03
C LYS A 221 -18.01 7.42 -16.82
N LEU A 222 -17.48 8.12 -17.81
CA LEU A 222 -17.50 9.57 -17.89
C LEU A 222 -18.65 9.98 -18.81
N ILE A 223 -19.57 10.82 -18.33
CA ILE A 223 -20.70 11.30 -19.10
C ILE A 223 -20.45 12.76 -19.47
N TYR A 224 -20.69 13.10 -20.74
CA TYR A 224 -20.52 14.46 -21.23
C TYR A 224 -21.67 15.37 -20.75
N HIS A 225 -21.33 16.47 -20.09
CA HIS A 225 -22.26 17.49 -19.65
C HIS A 225 -22.41 18.59 -20.72
N PRO A 226 -23.60 18.79 -21.32
CA PRO A 226 -23.77 19.67 -22.48
C PRO A 226 -23.66 21.16 -22.18
N LEU A 227 -23.98 21.62 -20.95
CA LEU A 227 -23.90 23.06 -20.61
C LEU A 227 -22.47 23.49 -20.26
N GLU A 228 -21.77 22.68 -19.45
CA GLU A 228 -20.37 22.91 -19.05
C GLU A 228 -19.32 22.49 -20.11
N ASP A 229 -19.72 21.74 -21.16
CA ASP A 229 -18.85 21.24 -22.24
C ASP A 229 -17.64 20.41 -21.74
N ILE A 230 -17.89 19.56 -20.74
CA ILE A 230 -16.89 18.69 -20.10
C ILE A 230 -17.43 17.28 -19.86
N PHE A 231 -16.53 16.29 -19.82
CA PHE A 231 -16.82 14.95 -19.33
C PHE A 231 -16.71 14.90 -17.80
N MET A 232 -17.75 14.43 -17.12
CA MET A 232 -17.81 14.33 -15.66
C MET A 232 -18.05 12.90 -15.19
N LEU A 233 -17.60 12.60 -13.96
CA LEU A 233 -17.93 11.36 -13.26
C LEU A 233 -19.36 11.44 -12.72
N ASN A 234 -20.14 10.37 -12.88
CA ASN A 234 -21.49 10.29 -12.34
C ASN A 234 -21.53 9.47 -11.03
N ASN A 235 -20.86 9.97 -9.99
CA ASN A 235 -20.69 9.22 -8.73
C ASN A 235 -21.48 9.82 -7.54
N SER A 236 -22.03 11.02 -7.68
CA SER A 236 -22.58 11.82 -6.58
C SER A 236 -24.08 12.07 -6.66
N TRP A 237 -24.77 11.53 -7.67
CA TRP A 237 -26.19 11.77 -7.87
C TRP A 237 -27.05 11.06 -6.80
N LYS A 238 -27.99 11.77 -6.19
CA LYS A 238 -29.01 11.26 -5.26
C LYS A 238 -30.39 11.68 -5.74
N ASP A 239 -31.41 10.86 -5.49
CA ASP A 239 -32.79 11.26 -5.76
C ASP A 239 -33.22 12.45 -4.88
N PRO A 240 -33.67 13.57 -5.47
CA PRO A 240 -34.16 14.72 -4.72
C PRO A 240 -35.36 14.42 -3.82
N ASN A 241 -36.12 13.36 -4.11
CA ASN A 241 -37.30 12.97 -3.34
C ASN A 241 -36.95 12.16 -2.08
N TRP A 242 -35.71 11.67 -1.95
CA TRP A 242 -35.26 10.88 -0.80
C TRP A 242 -34.87 11.78 0.38
N ASN A 243 -35.86 12.44 0.96
CA ASN A 243 -35.69 13.32 2.12
C ASN A 243 -36.04 12.63 3.45
N ASP A 244 -36.91 11.61 3.42
CA ASP A 244 -37.42 10.90 4.61
C ASP A 244 -37.25 9.38 4.51
N VAL A 245 -37.04 8.68 5.64
CA VAL A 245 -36.81 7.21 5.69
C VAL A 245 -37.97 6.41 5.07
N LEU A 246 -39.21 6.89 5.17
CA LEU A 246 -40.39 6.26 4.55
C LEU A 246 -40.36 6.30 3.02
N SER A 247 -40.03 7.47 2.45
CA SER A 247 -39.86 7.63 0.99
C SER A 247 -38.71 6.77 0.44
N LEU A 248 -37.73 6.52 1.30
CA LEU A 248 -36.54 5.77 1.02
C LEU A 248 -36.79 4.25 1.04
N ARG A 249 -37.62 3.77 1.98
CA ARG A 249 -38.07 2.37 2.07
C ARG A 249 -38.97 1.97 0.89
N ALA A 250 -39.73 2.90 0.33
CA ALA A 250 -40.57 2.65 -0.84
C ALA A 250 -39.76 2.26 -2.09
N GLY A 251 -38.48 2.64 -2.14
CA GLY A 251 -37.58 2.33 -3.25
C GLY A 251 -37.89 3.11 -4.53
N LEU A 252 -37.28 2.69 -5.65
CA LEU A 252 -37.50 3.26 -6.98
C LEU A 252 -38.65 2.54 -7.69
N ASP A 253 -39.44 3.28 -8.48
CA ASP A 253 -40.44 2.68 -9.36
C ASP A 253 -39.76 1.93 -10.53
N SER A 254 -40.48 1.00 -11.13
CA SER A 254 -40.04 0.15 -12.25
C SER A 254 -39.57 0.94 -13.47
N ASP A 255 -40.26 2.03 -13.83
CA ASP A 255 -39.88 2.88 -14.96
C ASP A 255 -38.60 3.68 -14.67
N GLU A 256 -38.46 4.21 -13.45
CA GLU A 256 -37.25 4.91 -13.02
C GLU A 256 -36.05 3.96 -12.97
N ARG A 257 -36.24 2.72 -12.51
CA ARG A 257 -35.20 1.70 -12.48
C ARG A 257 -34.58 1.44 -13.86
N ASP A 258 -35.39 1.40 -14.91
CA ASP A 258 -34.89 1.17 -16.27
C ASP A 258 -34.06 2.36 -16.78
N VAL A 259 -34.51 3.59 -16.49
CA VAL A 259 -33.73 4.81 -16.74
C VAL A 259 -32.40 4.79 -15.97
N ARG A 260 -32.39 4.33 -14.72
CA ARG A 260 -31.18 4.20 -13.90
C ARG A 260 -30.22 3.15 -14.43
N ASN A 261 -30.75 2.01 -14.88
CA ASN A 261 -29.95 0.95 -15.49
C ASN A 261 -29.23 1.42 -16.75
N GLN A 262 -29.82 2.35 -17.52
CA GLN A 262 -29.17 2.91 -18.70
C GLN A 262 -27.98 3.82 -18.33
N VAL A 263 -28.13 4.63 -17.29
CA VAL A 263 -27.09 5.58 -16.85
C VAL A 263 -25.95 4.88 -16.09
N PHE A 264 -26.27 4.11 -15.05
CA PHE A 264 -25.29 3.50 -14.15
C PHE A 264 -24.85 2.11 -14.59
N GLY A 265 -25.64 1.44 -15.45
CA GLY A 265 -25.40 0.05 -15.81
C GLY A 265 -25.88 -0.93 -14.74
N LYS A 266 -25.70 -2.23 -15.00
CA LYS A 266 -25.98 -3.28 -14.02
C LYS A 266 -24.91 -3.30 -12.94
N ASN A 267 -25.27 -3.60 -11.69
CA ASN A 267 -24.30 -3.86 -10.60
C ASN A 267 -23.60 -5.22 -10.82
N MET A 268 -22.82 -5.33 -11.89
CA MET A 268 -22.01 -6.50 -12.23
C MET A 268 -20.64 -6.01 -12.68
N ILE A 269 -19.61 -6.53 -12.02
CA ILE A 269 -18.21 -6.30 -12.41
C ILE A 269 -17.83 -7.36 -13.43
N ASP A 270 -17.92 -7.03 -14.72
CA ASP A 270 -17.49 -7.90 -15.81
C ASP A 270 -16.13 -7.45 -16.35
N ILE A 271 -15.09 -8.22 -16.04
CA ILE A 271 -13.71 -7.94 -16.46
C ILE A 271 -13.49 -8.64 -17.80
N HIS A 272 -13.14 -7.89 -18.84
CA HIS A 272 -12.77 -8.46 -20.14
C HIS A 272 -11.50 -9.35 -19.98
N GLN A 273 -11.70 -10.69 -19.92
CA GLN A 273 -10.83 -11.84 -19.50
C GLN A 273 -9.29 -11.80 -19.65
N LYS A 274 -8.49 -12.43 -18.74
CA LYS A 274 -8.34 -13.90 -18.46
C LYS A 274 -8.80 -14.40 -17.05
N THR A 275 -9.61 -15.47 -17.08
CA THR A 275 -10.10 -16.51 -16.11
C THR A 275 -9.48 -16.66 -14.70
N THR A 276 -10.08 -17.18 -13.59
CA THR A 276 -11.39 -17.35 -12.84
C THR A 276 -10.99 -18.22 -11.59
N PRO A 277 -11.73 -18.47 -10.47
CA PRO A 277 -13.02 -17.99 -9.94
C PRO A 277 -13.07 -17.92 -8.37
N GLN A 278 -12.44 -16.95 -7.71
CA GLN A 278 -12.54 -16.85 -6.23
C GLN A 278 -13.55 -15.79 -5.76
N LEU A 279 -14.42 -15.35 -6.68
CA LEU A 279 -15.30 -14.19 -6.56
C LEU A 279 -16.79 -14.57 -6.38
N LEU A 280 -17.05 -15.66 -5.66
CA LEU A 280 -18.42 -16.10 -5.30
C LEU A 280 -18.42 -16.63 -3.85
N LEU A 281 -17.88 -15.83 -2.93
CA LEU A 281 -18.18 -15.98 -1.51
C LEU A 281 -19.19 -14.88 -1.16
N ASP A 282 -20.16 -15.25 -0.33
CA ASP A 282 -21.36 -14.49 0.02
C ASP A 282 -21.03 -13.14 0.71
N GLU A 283 -20.63 -12.16 -0.08
CA GLU A 283 -20.25 -10.82 0.37
C GLU A 283 -21.21 -9.77 -0.18
N LEU A 284 -21.43 -8.72 0.60
CA LEU A 284 -22.24 -7.58 0.19
C LEU A 284 -21.68 -6.99 -1.12
N PRO A 285 -22.45 -6.99 -2.23
CA PRO A 285 -21.95 -6.62 -3.56
C PRO A 285 -21.87 -5.09 -3.77
N CYS A 286 -22.10 -4.31 -2.72
CA CYS A 286 -22.26 -2.86 -2.79
C CYS A 286 -22.03 -2.18 -1.43
N ASP A 287 -21.53 -0.95 -1.46
CA ASP A 287 -21.44 -0.12 -0.25
C ASP A 287 -22.88 0.25 0.16
N SER A 288 -23.26 -0.08 1.39
CA SER A 288 -24.64 0.03 1.87
C SER A 288 -24.74 0.68 3.25
N LEU A 289 -25.84 1.37 3.54
CA LEU A 289 -26.17 2.03 4.80
C LEU A 289 -27.30 1.29 5.51
N LEU A 290 -27.09 0.85 6.76
CA LEU A 290 -28.08 0.08 7.52
C LEU A 290 -29.24 0.97 8.00
N LEU A 291 -30.48 0.56 7.68
CA LEU A 291 -31.71 1.28 8.01
C LEU A 291 -32.51 0.63 9.15
N ALA A 292 -32.54 -0.70 9.24
CA ALA A 292 -33.23 -1.44 10.31
C ALA A 292 -32.62 -2.85 10.52
N GLY A 293 -32.72 -3.39 11.74
CA GLY A 293 -32.17 -4.68 12.14
C GLY A 293 -30.69 -4.63 12.54
N ASP A 294 -30.24 -5.65 13.25
CA ASP A 294 -28.85 -5.78 13.73
C ASP A 294 -28.07 -6.75 12.84
N CYS A 295 -26.85 -6.40 12.45
CA CYS A 295 -25.98 -7.30 11.69
C CYS A 295 -24.53 -7.25 12.18
N ILE A 296 -23.87 -8.41 12.15
CA ILE A 296 -22.44 -8.53 12.43
C ILE A 296 -21.73 -8.72 11.09
N ILE A 297 -20.79 -7.83 10.77
CA ILE A 297 -20.07 -7.83 9.49
C ILE A 297 -18.57 -7.95 9.75
N ASN A 298 -17.90 -8.81 8.99
CA ASN A 298 -16.43 -8.85 8.97
C ASN A 298 -15.91 -7.76 8.03
N GLU A 299 -15.28 -6.73 8.59
CA GLU A 299 -14.72 -5.59 7.83
C GLU A 299 -13.22 -5.72 7.54
N SER A 300 -12.63 -6.90 7.80
CA SER A 300 -11.18 -7.15 7.65
C SER A 300 -10.59 -6.76 6.30
N MET A 301 -11.37 -6.76 5.22
CA MET A 301 -10.92 -6.28 3.91
C MET A 301 -10.68 -4.77 3.85
N LEU A 302 -11.52 -3.96 4.51
CA LEU A 302 -11.47 -2.51 4.41
C LEU A 302 -10.66 -1.90 5.54
N THR A 303 -10.77 -2.48 6.73
CA THR A 303 -10.15 -1.97 7.96
C THR A 303 -8.96 -2.79 8.42
N GLY A 304 -8.67 -3.93 7.79
CA GLY A 304 -7.61 -4.85 8.20
C GLY A 304 -7.80 -5.50 9.57
N GLU A 305 -8.89 -5.22 10.27
CA GLU A 305 -9.21 -5.79 11.58
C GLU A 305 -9.97 -7.10 11.40
N SER A 306 -9.49 -8.18 12.02
CA SER A 306 -10.09 -9.52 11.92
C SER A 306 -11.38 -9.70 12.74
N VAL A 307 -11.70 -8.74 13.62
CA VAL A 307 -12.84 -8.81 14.52
C VAL A 307 -14.12 -8.43 13.78
N PRO A 308 -15.15 -9.30 13.76
CA PRO A 308 -16.46 -8.95 13.21
C PRO A 308 -17.09 -7.81 14.01
N VAL A 309 -17.52 -6.75 13.32
CA VAL A 309 -18.10 -5.55 13.93
C VAL A 309 -19.62 -5.64 13.89
N SER A 310 -20.25 -5.41 15.03
CA SER A 310 -21.71 -5.24 15.10
C SER A 310 -22.09 -3.86 14.57
N LYS A 311 -23.06 -3.80 13.64
CA LYS A 311 -23.61 -2.56 13.08
C LYS A 311 -25.03 -2.36 13.57
N VAL A 312 -25.32 -1.11 13.91
CA VAL A 312 -26.60 -0.64 14.44
C VAL A 312 -27.23 0.31 13.40
N PRO A 313 -28.55 0.32 13.22
CA PRO A 313 -29.23 1.22 12.29
C PRO A 313 -29.05 2.71 12.65
N MET A 314 -29.31 3.58 11.67
CA MET A 314 -29.16 5.03 11.82
C MET A 314 -30.34 5.64 12.63
N THR A 315 -30.02 6.24 13.78
CA THR A 315 -30.88 7.08 14.68
C THR A 315 -32.11 6.41 15.34
N ASP A 316 -32.18 6.47 16.68
CA ASP A 316 -33.29 5.96 17.52
C ASP A 316 -34.66 6.60 17.21
N GLU A 317 -34.68 7.85 16.74
CA GLU A 317 -35.92 8.57 16.36
C GLU A 317 -36.59 8.00 15.10
N ALA A 318 -35.83 7.33 14.23
CA ALA A 318 -36.37 6.62 13.06
C ALA A 318 -36.94 5.25 13.42
N MET A 319 -36.47 4.65 14.52
CA MET A 319 -36.89 3.33 15.01
C MET A 319 -38.33 3.35 15.55
N GLU A 320 -38.75 4.44 16.24
CA GLU A 320 -40.12 4.59 16.77
C GLU A 320 -41.21 4.63 15.67
N LEU A 321 -40.84 4.92 14.41
CA LEU A 321 -41.75 4.89 13.26
C LEU A 321 -41.79 3.53 12.55
N LEU A 322 -40.92 2.58 12.91
CA LEU A 322 -40.70 1.31 12.20
C LEU A 322 -41.27 0.08 12.92
N ASP A 323 -41.68 0.19 14.19
CA ASP A 323 -42.19 -0.92 15.01
C ASP A 323 -43.56 -1.51 14.56
N ASP A 324 -44.21 -0.92 13.56
CA ASP A 324 -45.60 -1.28 13.17
C ASP A 324 -45.72 -2.22 11.94
N VAL A 325 -44.62 -2.81 11.44
CA VAL A 325 -44.68 -3.71 10.27
C VAL A 325 -43.87 -5.00 10.48
N GLU A 326 -44.56 -6.07 10.90
CA GLU A 326 -44.05 -7.45 10.92
C GLU A 326 -43.81 -7.93 9.47
N ASP A 327 -42.55 -7.92 9.00
CA ASP A 327 -42.11 -8.71 7.85
C ASP A 327 -41.20 -9.86 8.36
N ASP A 328 -41.74 -11.08 8.31
CA ASP A 328 -41.19 -12.32 8.90
C ASP A 328 -39.94 -12.90 8.21
N GLU A 329 -39.29 -12.20 7.27
CA GLU A 329 -38.20 -12.79 6.44
C GLU A 329 -36.90 -11.97 6.30
N ALA A 330 -36.80 -10.73 6.79
CA ALA A 330 -35.59 -9.91 6.62
C ALA A 330 -34.83 -9.68 7.94
N VAL A 331 -33.62 -10.26 8.05
CA VAL A 331 -32.71 -10.13 9.22
C VAL A 331 -32.18 -8.69 9.39
N ALA A 332 -32.01 -7.95 8.29
CA ALA A 332 -31.57 -6.55 8.27
C ALA A 332 -31.95 -5.86 6.94
N LEU A 333 -32.29 -4.56 6.99
CA LEU A 333 -32.63 -3.71 5.83
C LEU A 333 -31.57 -2.62 5.65
N ALA A 334 -31.03 -2.46 4.44
CA ALA A 334 -30.00 -1.45 4.13
C ALA A 334 -30.24 -0.75 2.78
N MET A 335 -29.81 0.51 2.65
CA MET A 335 -29.80 1.29 1.41
C MET A 335 -28.45 1.17 0.70
N VAL A 336 -28.47 0.88 -0.60
CA VAL A 336 -27.26 0.87 -1.43
C VAL A 336 -26.82 2.30 -1.78
N VAL A 337 -25.56 2.64 -1.49
CA VAL A 337 -24.95 3.96 -1.75
C VAL A 337 -24.08 3.94 -3.00
N ARG A 338 -23.30 2.87 -3.22
CA ARG A 338 -22.41 2.73 -4.39
C ARG A 338 -22.44 1.32 -4.95
N THR A 339 -22.26 1.18 -6.26
CA THR A 339 -22.31 -0.11 -6.97
C THR A 339 -21.12 -0.28 -7.93
N GLY A 340 -20.81 -1.52 -8.30
CA GLY A 340 -19.78 -1.86 -9.28
C GLY A 340 -18.37 -1.37 -8.90
N PHE A 341 -17.63 -0.84 -9.88
CA PHE A 341 -16.28 -0.28 -9.69
C PHE A 341 -16.23 1.04 -8.91
N ASN A 342 -17.38 1.62 -8.57
CA ASN A 342 -17.46 2.85 -7.77
C ASN A 342 -17.51 2.56 -6.27
N THR A 343 -17.76 1.31 -5.85
CA THR A 343 -17.65 0.91 -4.44
C THR A 343 -16.21 1.04 -3.95
N THR A 344 -16.03 1.11 -2.62
CA THR A 344 -14.70 1.07 -1.99
C THR A 344 -13.89 -0.15 -2.46
N LYS A 345 -14.49 -1.34 -2.42
CA LYS A 345 -13.92 -2.61 -2.91
C LYS A 345 -13.65 -2.59 -4.43
N GLY A 346 -14.60 -2.09 -5.23
CA GLY A 346 -14.49 -2.00 -6.68
C GLY A 346 -13.38 -1.07 -7.14
N ALA A 347 -13.23 0.08 -6.48
CA ALA A 347 -12.14 1.02 -6.76
C ALA A 347 -10.77 0.38 -6.49
N LEU A 348 -10.63 -0.39 -5.41
CA LEU A 348 -9.41 -1.16 -5.12
C LEU A 348 -9.09 -2.14 -6.26
N VAL A 349 -10.04 -2.97 -6.68
CA VAL A 349 -9.88 -3.95 -7.78
C VAL A 349 -9.49 -3.27 -9.10
N ARG A 350 -10.16 -2.17 -9.46
CA ARG A 350 -9.84 -1.40 -10.68
C ARG A 350 -8.38 -0.91 -10.66
N SER A 351 -7.96 -0.41 -9.52
CA SER A 351 -6.63 0.12 -9.32
C SER A 351 -5.53 -0.96 -9.41
N MET A 352 -5.88 -2.24 -9.22
CA MET A 352 -5.00 -3.40 -9.41
C MET A 352 -4.92 -3.84 -10.88
N LEU A 353 -6.03 -3.71 -11.63
CA LEU A 353 -6.05 -4.00 -13.07
C LEU A 353 -5.18 -3.02 -13.88
N PHE A 354 -5.02 -1.78 -13.39
CA PHE A 354 -4.24 -0.72 -14.03
C PHE A 354 -3.11 -0.20 -13.12
N PRO A 355 -2.08 -1.02 -12.83
CA PRO A 355 -1.00 -0.63 -11.93
C PRO A 355 -0.14 0.50 -12.50
N LYS A 356 0.52 1.27 -11.61
CA LYS A 356 1.50 2.30 -12.00
C LYS A 356 2.62 1.64 -12.84
N PRO A 357 2.99 2.17 -14.03
CA PRO A 357 4.01 1.56 -14.87
C PRO A 357 5.39 1.67 -14.21
N SER A 358 5.97 0.53 -13.83
CA SER A 358 7.33 0.49 -13.28
C SER A 358 8.35 0.65 -14.42
N GLY A 359 8.92 1.85 -14.56
CA GLY A 359 9.89 2.16 -15.61
C GLY A 359 11.22 1.41 -15.43
N PHE A 360 11.31 0.16 -15.90
CA PHE A 360 12.56 -0.59 -15.86
C PHE A 360 13.60 0.05 -16.80
N LYS A 361 14.50 0.86 -16.22
CA LYS A 361 15.56 1.63 -16.93
C LYS A 361 16.34 0.79 -17.97
N PHE A 362 16.50 -0.51 -17.73
CA PHE A 362 17.22 -1.43 -18.61
C PHE A 362 16.55 -1.64 -19.98
N TYR A 363 15.22 -1.63 -20.07
CA TYR A 363 14.53 -1.80 -21.36
C TYR A 363 14.77 -0.57 -22.24
N ARG A 364 14.66 0.63 -21.65
CA ARG A 364 15.01 1.89 -22.30
C ARG A 364 16.47 1.95 -22.72
N ASP A 365 17.38 1.49 -21.86
CA ASP A 365 18.81 1.45 -22.17
C ASP A 365 19.15 0.42 -23.26
N SER A 366 18.42 -0.71 -23.31
CA SER A 366 18.51 -1.68 -24.42
C SER A 366 18.14 -1.04 -25.77
N PHE A 367 17.08 -0.24 -25.84
CA PHE A 367 16.74 0.48 -27.07
C PHE A 367 17.77 1.54 -27.48
N ARG A 368 18.37 2.24 -26.51
CA ARG A 368 19.47 3.17 -26.79
C ARG A 368 20.67 2.44 -27.39
N TYR A 369 21.01 1.26 -26.86
CA TYR A 369 22.06 0.42 -27.42
C TYR A 369 21.74 -0.03 -28.85
N ILE A 370 20.52 -0.53 -29.08
CA ILE A 370 20.07 -0.93 -30.43
C ILE A 370 20.16 0.25 -31.40
N SER A 371 19.78 1.45 -30.97
CA SER A 371 19.87 2.67 -31.80
C SER A 371 21.32 3.01 -32.19
N VAL A 372 22.27 2.82 -31.26
CA VAL A 372 23.70 3.00 -31.56
C VAL A 372 24.20 1.95 -32.55
N MET A 373 23.81 0.68 -32.38
CA MET A 373 24.16 -0.39 -33.31
C MET A 373 23.56 -0.16 -34.71
N ALA A 374 22.33 0.35 -34.79
CA ALA A 374 21.71 0.74 -36.06
C ALA A 374 22.50 1.85 -36.77
N CYS A 375 23.05 2.82 -36.02
CA CYS A 375 23.92 3.85 -36.60
C CYS A 375 25.22 3.25 -37.15
N VAL A 376 25.86 2.33 -36.42
CA VAL A 376 27.08 1.64 -36.89
C VAL A 376 26.79 0.82 -38.15
N ALA A 377 25.67 0.12 -38.17
CA ALA A 377 25.23 -0.64 -39.31
C ALA A 377 24.91 0.24 -40.53
N ALA A 378 24.29 1.40 -40.34
CA ALA A 378 24.07 2.35 -41.42
C ALA A 378 25.40 2.80 -42.05
N VAL A 379 26.44 3.04 -41.25
CA VAL A 379 27.78 3.38 -41.75
C VAL A 379 28.40 2.20 -42.52
N GLY A 380 28.30 0.98 -41.98
CA GLY A 380 28.77 -0.23 -42.68
C GLY A 380 28.02 -0.50 -43.98
N PHE A 381 26.72 -0.22 -44.00
CA PHE A 381 25.88 -0.31 -45.19
C PHE A 381 26.32 0.69 -46.25
N VAL A 382 26.56 1.96 -45.90
CA VAL A 382 27.05 2.96 -46.84
C VAL A 382 28.40 2.53 -47.44
N ALA A 383 29.32 2.02 -46.61
CA ALA A 383 30.60 1.50 -47.09
C ALA A 383 30.42 0.31 -48.05
N SER A 384 29.54 -0.63 -47.72
CA SER A 384 29.22 -1.79 -48.56
C SER A 384 28.49 -1.40 -49.85
N PHE A 385 27.60 -0.41 -49.80
CA PHE A 385 26.88 0.14 -50.94
C PHE A 385 27.82 0.76 -51.98
N VAL A 386 28.80 1.54 -51.52
CA VAL A 386 29.87 2.06 -52.40
C VAL A 386 30.66 0.91 -53.05
N ASN A 387 30.94 -0.16 -52.30
CA ASN A 387 31.60 -1.35 -52.83
C ASN A 387 30.74 -2.08 -53.88
N PHE A 388 29.44 -2.22 -53.64
CA PHE A 388 28.50 -2.88 -54.55
C PHE A 388 28.33 -2.13 -55.88
N ILE A 389 28.34 -0.80 -55.84
CA ILE A 389 28.36 0.02 -57.05
C ILE A 389 29.66 -0.21 -57.84
N ARG A 390 30.82 -0.28 -57.17
CA ARG A 390 32.09 -0.58 -57.83
C ARG A 390 32.14 -1.97 -58.45
N LEU A 391 31.45 -2.94 -57.84
CA LEU A 391 31.37 -4.33 -58.30
C LEU A 391 30.30 -4.54 -59.39
N GLY A 392 29.45 -3.55 -59.68
CA GLY A 392 28.44 -3.61 -60.75
C GLY A 392 27.22 -4.49 -60.45
N LEU A 393 26.84 -4.64 -59.18
CA LEU A 393 25.70 -5.47 -58.78
C LEU A 393 24.34 -4.85 -59.16
N ALA A 394 23.35 -5.71 -59.42
CA ALA A 394 22.00 -5.27 -59.77
C ALA A 394 21.28 -4.60 -58.57
N TRP A 395 20.47 -3.57 -58.84
CA TRP A 395 19.84 -2.75 -57.80
C TRP A 395 18.93 -3.54 -56.84
N HIS A 396 18.21 -4.56 -57.33
CA HIS A 396 17.34 -5.40 -56.51
C HIS A 396 18.15 -6.20 -55.48
N LEU A 397 19.32 -6.70 -55.87
CA LEU A 397 20.21 -7.44 -54.97
C LEU A 397 20.79 -6.51 -53.90
N ILE A 398 21.13 -5.27 -54.27
CA ILE A 398 21.63 -4.26 -53.31
C ILE A 398 20.58 -3.94 -52.24
N VAL A 399 19.30 -3.84 -52.63
CA VAL A 399 18.19 -3.60 -51.69
C VAL A 399 17.98 -4.79 -50.75
N VAL A 400 17.99 -6.02 -51.27
CA VAL A 400 17.88 -7.23 -50.41
C VAL A 400 19.04 -7.29 -49.41
N ARG A 401 20.28 -7.04 -49.86
CA ARG A 401 21.47 -7.04 -48.99
C ARG A 401 21.47 -5.90 -47.96
N ALA A 402 20.75 -4.81 -48.23
CA ALA A 402 20.50 -3.73 -47.26
C ALA A 402 19.61 -4.20 -46.12
N LEU A 403 18.55 -4.95 -46.45
CA LEU A 403 17.61 -5.49 -45.47
C LEU A 403 18.29 -6.54 -44.59
N ASP A 404 19.16 -7.39 -45.15
CA ASP A 404 19.96 -8.37 -44.38
C ASP A 404 20.82 -7.68 -43.29
N LEU A 405 21.37 -6.50 -43.58
CA LEU A 405 22.22 -5.81 -42.63
C LEU A 405 21.42 -5.15 -41.48
N ILE A 406 20.17 -4.78 -41.74
CA ILE A 406 19.24 -4.26 -40.74
C ILE A 406 18.77 -5.39 -39.80
N THR A 407 18.48 -6.58 -40.34
CA THR A 407 18.02 -7.73 -39.54
C THR A 407 19.11 -8.25 -38.58
N ILE A 408 20.40 -8.16 -38.96
CA ILE A 408 21.53 -8.54 -38.09
C ILE A 408 21.66 -7.65 -36.85
N VAL A 409 21.32 -6.36 -36.96
CA VAL A 409 21.43 -5.37 -35.87
C VAL A 409 20.41 -5.60 -34.77
N VAL A 410 19.22 -6.06 -35.14
CA VAL A 410 18.11 -6.27 -34.23
C VAL A 410 17.74 -7.74 -34.23
N PRO A 411 18.40 -8.57 -33.40
CA PRO A 411 18.07 -9.98 -33.33
C PRO A 411 16.60 -10.15 -32.96
N PRO A 412 15.80 -10.89 -33.77
CA PRO A 412 14.39 -11.12 -33.47
C PRO A 412 14.21 -11.89 -32.16
N ALA A 413 15.23 -12.63 -31.72
CA ALA A 413 15.25 -13.36 -30.45
C ALA A 413 15.50 -12.48 -29.21
N LEU A 414 15.88 -11.20 -29.36
CA LEU A 414 16.25 -10.35 -28.23
C LEU A 414 15.10 -10.14 -27.23
N PRO A 415 13.86 -9.79 -27.64
CA PRO A 415 12.74 -9.70 -26.70
C PRO A 415 12.40 -11.03 -26.04
N ALA A 416 12.40 -12.12 -26.81
CA ALA A 416 12.07 -13.46 -26.32
C ALA A 416 13.06 -13.95 -25.24
N THR A 417 14.35 -13.72 -25.45
CA THR A 417 15.39 -14.14 -24.50
C THR A 417 15.37 -13.38 -23.19
N LEU A 418 14.98 -12.09 -23.21
CA LEU A 418 14.77 -11.31 -21.99
C LEU A 418 13.60 -11.83 -21.16
N THR A 419 12.53 -12.33 -21.80
CA THR A 419 11.39 -12.93 -21.11
C THR A 419 11.63 -14.37 -20.61
N ILE A 420 12.54 -15.12 -21.25
CA ILE A 420 12.84 -16.50 -20.85
C ILE A 420 13.51 -16.55 -19.46
N GLY A 421 14.46 -15.64 -19.19
CA GLY A 421 15.12 -15.58 -17.89
C GLY A 421 14.15 -15.33 -16.73
N THR A 422 13.20 -14.41 -16.91
CA THR A 422 12.15 -14.15 -15.92
C THR A 422 11.19 -15.32 -15.75
N ASN A 423 10.84 -16.02 -16.84
CA ASN A 423 9.95 -17.19 -16.78
C ASN A 423 10.55 -18.36 -15.99
N PHE A 424 11.86 -18.60 -16.09
CA PHE A 424 12.50 -19.62 -15.25
C PHE A 424 12.52 -19.24 -13.78
N ALA A 425 12.78 -17.96 -13.47
CA ALA A 425 12.69 -17.48 -12.09
C ALA A 425 11.26 -17.62 -11.54
N LEU A 426 10.23 -17.30 -12.33
CA LEU A 426 8.83 -17.52 -11.97
C LEU A 426 8.50 -18.98 -11.68
N GLN A 427 9.00 -19.91 -12.50
CA GLN A 427 8.81 -21.35 -12.26
C GLN A 427 9.50 -21.82 -10.97
N ARG A 428 10.67 -21.27 -10.64
CA ARG A 428 11.38 -21.58 -9.38
C ARG A 428 10.66 -21.01 -8.16
N LEU A 429 10.19 -19.77 -8.24
CA LEU A 429 9.38 -19.15 -7.18
C LEU A 429 8.08 -19.92 -6.95
N LYS A 430 7.39 -20.34 -8.03
CA LYS A 430 6.17 -21.15 -7.94
C LYS A 430 6.41 -22.49 -7.23
N LYS A 431 7.57 -23.14 -7.44
CA LYS A 431 7.95 -24.37 -6.71
C LYS A 431 8.14 -24.12 -5.21
N GLN A 432 8.48 -22.89 -4.82
CA GLN A 432 8.61 -22.46 -3.43
C GLN A 432 7.30 -21.89 -2.85
N GLN A 433 6.16 -22.10 -3.51
CA GLN A 433 4.84 -21.56 -3.13
C GLN A 433 4.76 -20.03 -3.13
N ILE A 434 5.60 -19.36 -3.93
CA ILE A 434 5.55 -17.91 -4.15
C ILE A 434 5.01 -17.66 -5.56
N PHE A 435 3.84 -17.06 -5.63
CA PHE A 435 3.16 -16.70 -6.87
C PHE A 435 3.49 -15.27 -7.24
N CYS A 436 3.62 -14.99 -8.53
CA CYS A 436 3.89 -13.64 -9.02
C CYS A 436 2.99 -13.32 -10.20
N ILE A 437 2.29 -12.21 -10.10
CA ILE A 437 1.32 -11.75 -11.10
C ILE A 437 2.03 -10.93 -12.19
N SER A 438 3.10 -10.20 -11.81
CA SER A 438 3.84 -9.32 -12.72
C SER A 438 5.30 -9.78 -12.93
N PRO A 439 5.60 -10.50 -14.04
CA PRO A 439 6.95 -11.01 -14.34
C PRO A 439 8.05 -9.95 -14.34
N GLN A 440 7.72 -8.71 -14.71
CA GLN A 440 8.69 -7.62 -14.78
C GLN A 440 9.23 -7.23 -13.39
N ARG A 441 8.41 -7.37 -12.34
CA ARG A 441 8.79 -7.03 -10.96
C ARG A 441 9.77 -8.04 -10.35
N VAL A 442 9.92 -9.24 -10.91
CA VAL A 442 10.96 -10.22 -10.50
C VAL A 442 12.36 -9.62 -10.60
N ASN A 443 12.66 -8.91 -11.70
CA ASN A 443 13.96 -8.26 -11.88
C ASN A 443 14.17 -7.05 -10.95
N VAL A 444 13.07 -6.43 -10.51
CA VAL A 444 13.10 -5.32 -9.55
C VAL A 444 13.39 -5.83 -8.14
N GLY A 445 12.87 -7.02 -7.77
CA GLY A 445 13.19 -7.72 -6.52
C GLY A 445 14.68 -7.91 -6.27
N GLY A 446 15.48 -8.08 -7.33
CA GLY A 446 16.93 -8.18 -7.21
C GLY A 446 17.65 -6.88 -6.84
N LYS A 447 16.97 -5.74 -6.90
CA LYS A 447 17.51 -4.39 -6.66
C LYS A 447 17.05 -3.76 -5.35
N LEU A 448 16.23 -4.45 -4.56
CA LEU A 448 15.74 -3.96 -3.28
C LEU A 448 16.89 -3.47 -2.39
N ASP A 449 16.75 -2.23 -1.91
CA ASP A 449 17.69 -1.58 -1.01
C ASP A 449 17.12 -1.52 0.43
N VAL A 450 15.80 -1.38 0.55
CA VAL A 450 15.05 -1.33 1.81
C VAL A 450 13.79 -2.19 1.70
N VAL A 451 13.43 -2.86 2.79
CA VAL A 451 12.15 -3.58 2.92
C VAL A 451 11.46 -3.09 4.19
N ALA A 452 10.23 -2.59 4.02
CA ALA A 452 9.32 -2.29 5.10
C ALA A 452 8.48 -3.53 5.41
N PHE A 453 8.32 -3.85 6.69
CA PHE A 453 7.51 -4.96 7.19
C PHE A 453 6.39 -4.41 8.06
N ASP A 454 5.18 -4.93 7.86
CA ASP A 454 4.15 -4.82 8.88
C ASP A 454 4.51 -5.66 10.11
N LYS A 455 4.00 -5.29 11.30
CA LYS A 455 4.30 -6.00 12.54
C LYS A 455 3.32 -7.16 12.77
N THR A 456 2.03 -6.86 12.85
CA THR A 456 1.00 -7.80 13.32
C THR A 456 0.67 -8.77 12.20
N GLY A 457 0.71 -10.07 12.45
CA GLY A 457 0.43 -11.08 11.43
C GLY A 457 1.52 -11.25 10.36
N THR A 458 2.44 -10.30 10.23
CA THR A 458 3.65 -10.42 9.40
C THR A 458 4.88 -10.88 10.18
N LEU A 459 5.38 -10.07 11.13
CA LEU A 459 6.55 -10.39 11.96
C LEU A 459 6.19 -11.19 13.21
N THR A 460 5.06 -10.86 13.81
CA THR A 460 4.46 -11.57 14.94
C THR A 460 3.37 -12.52 14.47
N GLU A 461 2.97 -13.44 15.32
CA GLU A 461 1.72 -14.19 15.13
C GLU A 461 0.51 -13.24 15.11
N ASP A 462 -0.62 -13.74 14.62
CA ASP A 462 -1.88 -12.98 14.60
C ASP A 462 -2.46 -12.89 16.02
N GLY A 463 -2.73 -11.65 16.45
CA GLY A 463 -3.27 -11.37 17.78
C GLY A 463 -2.22 -11.31 18.89
N LEU A 464 -2.71 -11.32 20.13
CA LEU A 464 -1.92 -11.24 21.35
C LEU A 464 -2.03 -12.58 22.09
N ASP A 465 -0.92 -13.13 22.54
CA ASP A 465 -0.92 -14.38 23.32
C ASP A 465 -0.76 -14.09 24.82
N VAL A 466 -1.25 -14.99 25.66
CA VAL A 466 -1.10 -14.84 27.12
C VAL A 466 0.30 -15.29 27.52
N LEU A 467 1.15 -14.34 27.90
CA LEU A 467 2.47 -14.64 28.46
C LEU A 467 2.34 -15.27 29.85
N GLY A 468 1.38 -14.81 30.64
CA GLY A 468 1.11 -15.36 31.96
C GLY A 468 0.39 -14.40 32.90
N CYS A 469 0.20 -14.85 34.14
CA CYS A 469 -0.48 -14.09 35.19
C CYS A 469 0.48 -13.72 36.33
N ARG A 470 0.32 -12.53 36.88
CA ARG A 470 0.95 -12.06 38.12
C ARG A 470 -0.13 -11.87 39.18
N VAL A 471 -0.10 -12.68 40.23
CA VAL A 471 -1.14 -12.70 41.26
C VAL A 471 -0.62 -12.03 42.52
N VAL A 472 -1.48 -11.37 43.29
CA VAL A 472 -1.11 -10.83 44.59
C VAL A 472 -1.02 -11.97 45.62
N HIS A 473 0.17 -12.21 46.19
CA HIS A 473 0.34 -13.11 47.32
C HIS A 473 -0.05 -12.43 48.63
N LEU A 474 -1.03 -13.03 49.32
CA LEU A 474 -1.31 -12.74 50.72
C LEU A 474 -0.51 -13.69 51.62
N PRO A 475 0.02 -13.22 52.78
CA PRO A 475 -0.15 -11.89 53.39
C PRO A 475 0.92 -10.85 53.01
N ASP A 476 1.93 -11.21 52.21
CA ASP A 476 3.10 -10.35 51.94
C ASP A 476 2.80 -9.14 51.04
N MET A 477 1.62 -9.09 50.40
CA MET A 477 1.14 -7.98 49.57
C MET A 477 2.13 -7.63 48.44
N ARG A 478 2.67 -8.66 47.80
CA ARG A 478 3.58 -8.57 46.64
C ARG A 478 3.07 -9.43 45.51
N PHE A 479 3.48 -9.11 44.29
CA PHE A 479 3.20 -9.97 43.15
C PHE A 479 3.97 -11.29 43.20
N SER A 480 3.33 -12.36 42.73
CA SER A 480 3.93 -13.66 42.46
C SER A 480 4.99 -13.58 41.38
N GLU A 481 5.76 -14.66 41.22
CA GLU A 481 6.47 -14.92 39.96
C GLU A 481 5.47 -15.00 38.79
N LEU A 482 5.95 -14.85 37.56
CA LEU A 482 5.10 -14.96 36.38
C LEU A 482 4.64 -16.41 36.27
N LEU A 483 3.32 -16.64 36.28
CA LEU A 483 2.72 -17.96 36.11
C LEU A 483 2.34 -18.13 34.64
N GLU A 484 3.10 -18.96 33.92
CA GLU A 484 3.01 -19.09 32.45
C GLU A 484 1.90 -20.06 32.04
N ASP A 485 1.46 -20.95 32.94
CA ASP A 485 0.44 -21.96 32.65
C ASP A 485 -0.77 -21.88 33.61
N ALA A 486 -1.97 -22.22 33.12
CA ALA A 486 -3.17 -22.29 33.95
C ALA A 486 -3.07 -23.33 35.08
N SER A 487 -2.29 -24.41 34.88
CA SER A 487 -2.01 -25.40 35.92
C SER A 487 -1.07 -24.88 37.01
N GLU A 488 -0.21 -23.91 36.70
CA GLU A 488 0.61 -23.20 37.70
C GLU A 488 -0.22 -22.15 38.45
N LEU A 489 -1.16 -21.51 37.75
CA LEU A 489 -2.11 -20.57 38.34
C LEU A 489 -2.99 -21.25 39.39
N LEU A 490 -3.59 -22.39 39.06
CA LEU A 490 -4.39 -23.18 39.99
C LEU A 490 -4.07 -24.68 39.85
N PRO A 491 -3.18 -25.22 40.69
CA PRO A 491 -2.86 -26.63 40.67
C PRO A 491 -4.08 -27.50 40.98
N SER A 492 -4.35 -28.46 40.10
CA SER A 492 -5.51 -29.36 40.19
C SER A 492 -5.41 -30.33 41.37
N ALA A 493 -4.20 -30.61 41.85
CA ALA A 493 -3.97 -31.57 42.92
C ALA A 493 -3.48 -30.90 44.22
N VAL A 494 -4.05 -31.32 45.36
CA VAL A 494 -3.73 -30.77 46.70
C VAL A 494 -2.24 -30.87 47.04
N TYR A 495 -1.55 -31.91 46.58
CA TYR A 495 -0.12 -32.12 46.87
C TYR A 495 0.81 -31.20 46.08
N GLU A 496 0.32 -30.55 45.02
CA GLU A 496 1.06 -29.56 44.22
C GLU A 496 0.85 -28.14 44.75
N ARG A 497 -0.11 -27.94 45.66
CA ARG A 497 -0.41 -26.64 46.26
C ARG A 497 0.54 -26.35 47.41
N ASP A 498 1.07 -25.13 47.41
CA ASP A 498 1.86 -24.63 48.53
C ASP A 498 0.92 -24.30 49.70
N PRO A 499 1.07 -24.95 50.87
CA PRO A 499 0.22 -24.70 52.04
C PRO A 499 0.37 -23.29 52.64
N THR A 500 1.35 -22.50 52.18
CA THR A 500 1.56 -21.12 52.62
C THR A 500 0.82 -20.08 51.78
N VAL A 501 0.28 -20.46 50.62
CA VAL A 501 -0.36 -19.56 49.66
C VAL A 501 -1.88 -19.64 49.75
N ASN A 502 -2.56 -18.49 49.77
CA ASN A 502 -4.01 -18.45 49.60
C ASN A 502 -4.39 -18.47 48.11
N TYR A 503 -5.04 -19.56 47.67
CA TYR A 503 -5.47 -19.76 46.28
C TYR A 503 -6.81 -19.10 45.92
N ASP A 504 -7.51 -18.44 46.85
CA ASP A 504 -8.78 -17.75 46.56
C ASP A 504 -8.61 -16.67 45.47
N ILE A 505 -7.50 -15.91 45.53
CA ILE A 505 -7.19 -14.89 44.53
C ILE A 505 -6.82 -15.54 43.19
N HIS A 506 -6.07 -16.65 43.22
CA HIS A 506 -5.71 -17.42 42.03
C HIS A 506 -6.96 -17.94 41.31
N LYS A 507 -7.93 -18.48 42.06
CA LYS A 507 -9.25 -18.86 41.54
C LYS A 507 -9.98 -17.68 40.92
N SER A 508 -9.97 -16.52 41.59
CA SER A 508 -10.68 -15.34 41.10
C SER A 508 -10.19 -14.87 39.73
N ILE A 509 -8.87 -14.92 39.47
CA ILE A 509 -8.28 -14.56 38.17
C ILE A 509 -8.66 -15.61 37.11
N LEU A 510 -8.53 -16.90 37.43
CA LEU A 510 -8.91 -17.98 36.50
C LEU A 510 -10.40 -17.88 36.12
N TYR A 511 -11.29 -17.65 37.10
CA TYR A 511 -12.71 -17.50 36.87
C TYR A 511 -13.04 -16.22 36.10
N THR A 512 -12.29 -15.14 36.32
CA THR A 512 -12.41 -13.91 35.53
C THR A 512 -12.11 -14.19 34.05
N MET A 513 -11.02 -14.91 33.74
CA MET A 513 -10.67 -15.28 32.36
C MET A 513 -11.71 -16.22 31.73
N ALA A 514 -12.28 -17.14 32.50
CA ALA A 514 -13.25 -18.12 32.02
C ALA A 514 -14.68 -17.59 31.85
N THR A 515 -15.05 -16.45 32.44
CA THR A 515 -16.45 -15.97 32.47
C THR A 515 -16.65 -14.51 32.07
N CYS A 516 -15.65 -13.65 32.29
CA CYS A 516 -15.76 -12.22 31.98
C CYS A 516 -15.37 -12.01 30.51
N HIS A 517 -16.23 -12.41 29.57
CA HIS A 517 -15.98 -12.26 28.14
C HIS A 517 -17.29 -12.14 27.35
N SER A 518 -17.21 -11.60 26.13
CA SER A 518 -18.35 -11.53 25.21
C SER A 518 -18.36 -12.63 24.14
N LEU A 519 -17.62 -13.72 24.36
CA LEU A 519 -17.54 -14.85 23.43
C LEU A 519 -18.91 -15.51 23.21
N ARG A 520 -19.15 -15.88 21.96
CA ARG A 520 -20.30 -16.67 21.53
C ARG A 520 -19.88 -17.98 20.89
N MET A 521 -20.74 -18.98 20.94
CA MET A 521 -20.49 -20.28 20.30
C MET A 521 -21.37 -20.42 19.05
N VAL A 522 -20.74 -20.38 17.87
CA VAL A 522 -21.42 -20.51 16.58
C VAL A 522 -20.79 -21.66 15.80
N ASP A 523 -21.60 -22.63 15.35
CA ASP A 523 -21.16 -23.82 14.61
C ASP A 523 -20.03 -24.64 15.28
N GLY A 524 -19.89 -24.53 16.61
CA GLY A 524 -18.86 -25.22 17.39
C GLY A 524 -17.53 -24.47 17.52
N GLU A 525 -17.42 -23.27 16.95
CA GLU A 525 -16.28 -22.36 17.12
C GLU A 525 -16.63 -21.20 18.06
N LEU A 526 -15.63 -20.75 18.82
CA LEU A 526 -15.74 -19.57 19.69
C LEU A 526 -15.50 -18.32 18.85
N ILE A 527 -16.51 -17.46 18.77
CA ILE A 527 -16.47 -16.18 18.04
C ILE A 527 -16.58 -15.04 19.06
N GLY A 528 -15.65 -14.09 18.99
CA GLY A 528 -15.66 -12.89 19.82
C GLY A 528 -14.36 -12.12 19.69
N ASP A 529 -14.07 -11.27 20.68
CA ASP A 529 -12.79 -10.55 20.74
C ASP A 529 -11.62 -11.57 20.80
N PRO A 530 -10.61 -11.50 19.91
CA PRO A 530 -9.45 -12.40 19.92
C PRO A 530 -8.73 -12.45 21.26
N LEU A 531 -8.68 -11.34 22.01
CA LEU A 531 -8.09 -11.32 23.35
C LEU A 531 -8.88 -12.19 24.33
N ASP A 532 -10.21 -12.14 24.23
CA ASP A 532 -11.09 -12.94 25.06
C ASP A 532 -11.00 -14.42 24.68
N VAL A 533 -10.85 -14.73 23.39
CA VAL A 533 -10.59 -16.10 22.92
C VAL A 533 -9.29 -16.61 23.52
N LYS A 534 -8.21 -15.82 23.47
CA LYS A 534 -6.90 -16.22 24.01
C LYS A 534 -6.89 -16.40 25.52
N MET A 535 -7.56 -15.51 26.25
CA MET A 535 -7.78 -15.69 27.70
C MET A 535 -8.56 -16.97 28.00
N PHE A 536 -9.61 -17.25 27.23
CA PHE A 536 -10.43 -18.44 27.44
C PHE A 536 -9.66 -19.73 27.09
N GLU A 537 -8.95 -19.76 25.97
CA GLU A 537 -8.06 -20.86 25.56
C GLU A 537 -6.98 -21.14 26.61
N PHE A 538 -6.39 -20.09 27.19
CA PHE A 538 -5.39 -20.20 28.27
C PHE A 538 -5.95 -21.00 29.46
N THR A 539 -7.20 -20.77 29.85
CA THR A 539 -7.83 -21.50 30.96
C THR A 539 -8.04 -22.99 30.69
N ARG A 540 -8.21 -23.38 29.40
CA ARG A 540 -8.64 -24.71 28.94
C ARG A 540 -10.04 -25.12 29.44
N TRP A 541 -10.90 -24.15 29.73
CA TRP A 541 -12.30 -24.38 30.10
C TRP A 541 -13.17 -24.61 28.85
N THR A 542 -14.39 -25.10 29.07
CA THR A 542 -15.39 -25.29 28.01
C THR A 542 -16.58 -24.38 28.26
N TYR A 543 -17.06 -23.72 27.22
CA TYR A 543 -18.17 -22.77 27.27
C TYR A 543 -19.39 -23.39 26.61
N GLU A 544 -20.55 -23.33 27.25
CA GLU A 544 -21.82 -23.79 26.68
C GLU A 544 -22.82 -22.63 26.75
N GLU A 545 -23.28 -22.16 25.59
CA GLU A 545 -24.41 -21.23 25.56
C GLU A 545 -25.71 -21.97 25.91
N GLY A 546 -26.56 -21.30 26.70
CA GLY A 546 -27.74 -21.91 27.26
C GLY A 546 -28.67 -22.52 26.19
N LEU A 547 -28.64 -23.85 26.04
CA LEU A 547 -29.75 -24.58 25.42
C LEU A 547 -30.89 -24.71 26.45
N LYS A 548 -32.14 -24.71 25.95
CA LYS A 548 -33.47 -24.61 26.61
C LYS A 548 -33.76 -25.43 27.91
N ASN A 549 -32.79 -26.01 28.62
CA ASN A 549 -32.97 -26.92 29.77
C ASN A 549 -32.04 -26.62 30.98
N THR A 550 -31.75 -25.37 31.31
CA THR A 550 -30.87 -25.01 32.46
C THR A 550 -31.62 -24.53 33.70
N THR A 551 -32.56 -25.32 34.24
CA THR A 551 -33.26 -24.97 35.51
C THR A 551 -32.41 -25.17 36.77
N ARG A 552 -31.07 -25.10 36.69
CA ARG A 552 -30.13 -25.52 37.75
C ARG A 552 -29.57 -24.36 38.61
N PHE A 553 -29.78 -23.10 38.23
CA PHE A 553 -29.21 -21.92 38.91
C PHE A 553 -30.23 -21.01 39.62
N GLY A 554 -31.42 -21.55 39.93
CA GLY A 554 -32.46 -20.84 40.71
C GLY A 554 -33.40 -19.95 39.89
N GLU A 555 -33.50 -20.19 38.59
CA GLU A 555 -34.32 -19.39 37.66
C GLU A 555 -35.83 -19.69 37.75
N PRO A 556 -36.69 -18.68 37.52
CA PRO A 556 -38.10 -18.91 37.19
C PRO A 556 -38.23 -19.62 35.83
N ARG A 557 -39.26 -20.46 35.66
CA ARG A 557 -39.48 -21.33 34.46
C ARG A 557 -39.57 -20.62 33.09
N ASN A 558 -39.49 -19.29 33.03
CA ASN A 558 -39.73 -18.47 31.84
C ASN A 558 -38.57 -17.51 31.46
N THR A 559 -37.39 -17.61 32.08
CA THR A 559 -36.23 -16.77 31.73
C THR A 559 -35.38 -17.35 30.61
N ALA A 560 -34.63 -16.48 29.93
CA ALA A 560 -33.64 -16.86 28.93
C ALA A 560 -32.57 -17.80 29.53
N PRO A 561 -32.11 -18.80 28.79
CA PRO A 561 -31.19 -19.81 29.31
C PRO A 561 -29.81 -19.19 29.59
N VAL A 562 -29.25 -19.48 30.78
CA VAL A 562 -27.94 -19.00 31.23
C VAL A 562 -26.79 -19.73 30.56
N SER A 563 -25.78 -18.97 30.13
CA SER A 563 -24.50 -19.51 29.65
C SER A 563 -23.66 -20.07 30.80
N ILE A 564 -23.03 -21.22 30.57
CA ILE A 564 -22.30 -21.97 31.59
C ILE A 564 -20.86 -22.19 31.15
N ALA A 565 -19.91 -21.87 32.02
CA ALA A 565 -18.50 -22.23 31.87
C ALA A 565 -18.18 -23.45 32.76
N ARG A 566 -17.58 -24.48 32.17
CA ARG A 566 -17.21 -25.75 32.83
C ARG A 566 -15.68 -25.95 32.82
N PRO A 567 -15.09 -26.40 33.94
CA PRO A 567 -13.66 -26.68 34.03
C PRO A 567 -13.26 -27.94 33.24
N PRO A 568 -11.97 -28.09 32.90
CA PRO A 568 -11.44 -29.30 32.26
C PRO A 568 -11.51 -30.52 33.19
N ALA A 569 -11.59 -31.71 32.58
CA ALA A 569 -11.71 -32.98 33.29
C ALA A 569 -10.57 -33.21 34.29
N GLY A 570 -10.92 -33.36 35.57
CA GLY A 570 -9.99 -33.49 36.70
C GLY A 570 -9.97 -32.27 37.65
N MET A 571 -10.58 -31.15 37.27
CA MET A 571 -10.80 -29.96 38.12
C MET A 571 -12.27 -29.73 38.49
N ASP A 572 -13.10 -30.77 38.34
CA ASP A 572 -14.57 -30.67 38.37
C ASP A 572 -15.13 -30.42 39.79
N ILE A 573 -14.32 -30.62 40.83
CA ILE A 573 -14.70 -30.57 42.24
C ILE A 573 -13.85 -29.53 42.95
N ASP A 574 -14.49 -28.61 43.68
CA ASP A 574 -13.74 -27.66 44.51
C ASP A 574 -13.15 -28.38 45.73
N ILE A 575 -11.82 -28.40 45.79
CA ILE A 575 -11.09 -29.06 46.85
C ILE A 575 -11.02 -28.18 48.11
N ASP A 576 -11.13 -26.86 47.99
CA ASP A 576 -11.01 -25.93 49.13
C ASP A 576 -12.30 -25.86 49.98
N ASP A 577 -13.46 -26.13 49.38
CA ASP A 577 -14.76 -26.19 50.06
C ASP A 577 -15.03 -27.56 50.74
N SER A 578 -14.06 -28.48 50.72
CA SER A 578 -14.20 -29.82 51.31
C SER A 578 -14.08 -29.88 52.84
N HIS A 579 -14.15 -28.75 53.54
CA HIS A 579 -14.09 -28.67 55.00
C HIS A 579 -15.50 -28.57 55.64
N GLU A 580 -15.76 -29.52 56.55
CA GLU A 580 -16.94 -29.65 57.42
C GLU A 580 -18.27 -30.08 56.76
N GLY A 581 -18.30 -31.28 56.16
CA GLY A 581 -19.53 -32.08 56.06
C GLY A 581 -20.52 -31.73 54.95
N ASN A 582 -20.16 -30.85 54.02
CA ASN A 582 -20.91 -30.61 52.79
C ASN A 582 -20.51 -31.59 51.67
N GLU A 583 -21.46 -31.89 50.77
CA GLU A 583 -21.19 -32.65 49.54
C GLU A 583 -20.22 -31.86 48.65
N PRO A 584 -19.31 -32.54 47.92
CA PRO A 584 -18.37 -31.88 47.02
C PRO A 584 -19.13 -31.05 45.97
N VAL A 585 -18.91 -29.74 45.98
CA VAL A 585 -19.56 -28.81 45.07
C VAL A 585 -18.90 -28.94 43.69
N GLN A 586 -19.70 -29.24 42.67
CA GLN A 586 -19.24 -29.19 41.29
C GLN A 586 -18.93 -27.74 40.91
N ILE A 587 -17.74 -27.51 40.35
CA ILE A 587 -17.36 -26.19 39.83
C ILE A 587 -18.06 -26.00 38.49
N GLU A 588 -19.29 -25.49 38.50
CA GLU A 588 -19.97 -24.98 37.31
C GLU A 588 -20.30 -23.51 37.53
N LEU A 589 -19.84 -22.64 36.63
CA LEU A 589 -20.03 -21.19 36.71
C LEU A 589 -21.15 -20.76 35.76
N GLY A 590 -22.29 -20.34 36.31
CA GLY A 590 -23.40 -19.78 35.53
C GLY A 590 -23.28 -18.26 35.43
N ILE A 591 -23.27 -17.73 34.20
CA ILE A 591 -23.21 -16.29 33.91
C ILE A 591 -24.61 -15.70 34.03
N LEU A 592 -24.85 -14.92 35.08
CA LEU A 592 -26.17 -14.34 35.35
C LEU A 592 -26.41 -13.05 34.55
N ARG A 593 -25.38 -12.21 34.48
CA ARG A 593 -25.43 -10.91 33.81
C ARG A 593 -24.01 -10.46 33.46
N SER A 594 -23.82 -9.98 32.25
CA SER A 594 -22.58 -9.33 31.79
C SER A 594 -22.84 -7.83 31.56
N PHE A 595 -21.82 -7.03 31.86
CA PHE A 595 -21.72 -5.65 31.43
C PHE A 595 -20.57 -5.57 30.44
N ASP A 596 -20.93 -5.29 29.19
CA ASP A 596 -19.97 -5.26 28.10
C ASP A 596 -18.91 -4.18 28.30
N PHE A 597 -17.80 -4.36 27.59
CA PHE A 597 -16.71 -3.40 27.58
C PHE A 597 -17.21 -2.04 27.08
N VAL A 598 -16.93 -0.98 27.83
CA VAL A 598 -17.25 0.40 27.44
C VAL A 598 -15.96 1.19 27.35
N SER A 599 -15.64 1.72 26.16
CA SER A 599 -14.36 2.40 25.87
C SER A 599 -14.09 3.61 26.79
N GLN A 600 -15.14 4.31 27.23
CA GLN A 600 -15.00 5.43 28.18
C GLN A 600 -14.58 4.95 29.59
N LEU A 601 -15.05 3.77 30.01
CA LEU A 601 -14.78 3.19 31.33
C LEU A 601 -13.57 2.24 31.32
N ARG A 602 -13.17 1.77 30.13
CA ARG A 602 -12.04 0.86 29.86
C ARG A 602 -12.07 -0.44 30.66
N ARG A 603 -13.27 -0.99 30.88
CA ARG A 603 -13.46 -2.21 31.66
C ARG A 603 -14.75 -2.94 31.30
N ALA A 604 -14.81 -4.22 31.65
CA ALA A 604 -15.96 -5.10 31.57
C ALA A 604 -16.17 -5.78 32.92
N SER A 605 -17.42 -6.14 33.22
CA SER A 605 -17.76 -6.82 34.47
C SER A 605 -18.79 -7.92 34.24
N VAL A 606 -18.73 -8.98 35.04
CA VAL A 606 -19.66 -10.11 34.96
C VAL A 606 -20.09 -10.55 36.35
N MET A 607 -21.33 -10.98 36.46
CA MET A 607 -21.93 -11.57 37.65
C MET A 607 -22.11 -13.06 37.43
N VAL A 608 -21.48 -13.84 38.29
CA VAL A 608 -21.41 -15.30 38.18
C VAL A 608 -21.92 -15.95 39.45
N ARG A 609 -22.63 -17.06 39.30
CA ARG A 609 -23.03 -17.92 40.41
C ARG A 609 -22.49 -19.33 40.21
N GLN A 610 -21.79 -19.82 41.23
CA GLN A 610 -21.35 -21.20 41.27
C GLN A 610 -22.51 -22.13 41.64
N HIS A 611 -22.53 -23.34 41.08
CA HIS A 611 -23.52 -24.35 41.42
C HIS A 611 -23.49 -24.66 42.92
N GLY A 612 -24.65 -24.71 43.59
CA GLY A 612 -24.74 -24.98 45.04
C GLY A 612 -24.50 -23.77 45.95
N ASP A 613 -23.92 -22.68 45.46
CA ASP A 613 -23.72 -21.45 46.23
C ASP A 613 -24.92 -20.49 46.12
N ARG A 614 -25.26 -19.83 47.23
CA ARG A 614 -26.31 -18.79 47.30
C ARG A 614 -25.76 -17.38 47.10
N GLY A 615 -24.44 -17.22 47.09
CA GLY A 615 -23.78 -15.95 46.75
C GLY A 615 -23.71 -15.66 45.25
N VAL A 616 -23.18 -14.48 44.94
CA VAL A 616 -22.83 -14.04 43.58
C VAL A 616 -21.40 -13.52 43.62
N ALA A 617 -20.54 -14.06 42.76
CA ALA A 617 -19.22 -13.54 42.52
C ALA A 617 -19.29 -12.50 41.39
N VAL A 618 -18.72 -11.33 41.62
CA VAL A 618 -18.53 -10.28 40.63
C VAL A 618 -17.07 -10.33 40.19
N PHE A 619 -16.84 -10.48 38.89
CA PHE A 619 -15.51 -10.42 38.29
C PHE A 619 -15.43 -9.21 37.36
N VAL A 620 -14.33 -8.47 37.44
CA VAL A 620 -14.09 -7.26 36.65
C VAL A 620 -12.71 -7.35 36.02
N LYS A 621 -12.64 -7.10 34.71
CA LYS A 621 -11.39 -6.98 33.97
C LYS A 621 -11.33 -5.63 33.28
N GLY A 622 -10.15 -5.04 33.17
CA GLY A 622 -10.00 -3.77 32.48
C GLY A 622 -8.60 -3.20 32.54
N ALA A 623 -8.49 -1.94 32.11
CA ALA A 623 -7.25 -1.21 32.16
C ALA A 623 -6.77 -1.03 33.62
N PRO A 624 -5.47 -1.25 33.93
CA PRO A 624 -4.92 -1.13 35.27
C PRO A 624 -5.28 0.19 35.97
N GLU A 625 -5.15 1.32 35.27
CA GLU A 625 -5.48 2.64 35.81
C GLU A 625 -6.96 2.77 36.19
N ALA A 626 -7.86 2.21 35.38
CA ALA A 626 -9.30 2.27 35.63
C ALA A 626 -9.71 1.35 36.79
N LEU A 627 -9.01 0.23 36.98
CA LEU A 627 -9.27 -0.68 38.10
C LEU A 627 -8.75 -0.13 39.42
N ARG A 628 -7.67 0.64 39.40
CA ARG A 628 -7.10 1.27 40.60
C ARG A 628 -8.11 2.14 41.34
N ASP A 629 -8.97 2.86 40.62
CA ASP A 629 -9.97 3.78 41.18
C ASP A 629 -11.17 3.08 41.84
N ILE A 630 -11.47 1.84 41.44
CA ILE A 630 -12.65 1.07 41.91
C ILE A 630 -12.28 -0.06 42.89
N CYS A 631 -10.98 -0.36 43.00
CA CYS A 631 -10.44 -1.33 43.93
C CYS A 631 -10.22 -0.72 45.32
N GLN A 632 -10.26 -1.56 46.36
CA GLN A 632 -9.90 -1.16 47.71
C GLN A 632 -8.40 -0.87 47.79
N GLY A 633 -8.00 0.30 48.28
CA GLY A 633 -6.59 0.69 48.39
C GLY A 633 -5.74 -0.28 49.24
N SER A 634 -6.36 -1.01 50.18
CA SER A 634 -5.69 -2.05 50.97
C SER A 634 -5.39 -3.35 50.20
N SER A 635 -5.97 -3.53 49.02
CA SER A 635 -5.75 -4.71 48.16
C SER A 635 -4.66 -4.51 47.10
N LEU A 636 -4.15 -3.28 46.96
CA LEU A 636 -3.11 -2.94 45.99
C LEU A 636 -1.71 -3.17 46.59
N PRO A 637 -0.82 -3.93 45.91
CA PRO A 637 0.59 -4.06 46.29
C PRO A 637 1.35 -2.72 46.20
N GLU A 638 2.43 -2.58 46.98
CA GLU A 638 3.29 -1.38 46.92
C GLU A 638 4.04 -1.26 45.58
N ASP A 639 4.32 -2.38 44.91
CA ASP A 639 5.03 -2.49 43.63
C ASP A 639 4.10 -2.46 42.39
N TYR A 640 2.83 -2.05 42.58
CA TYR A 640 1.84 -1.97 41.50
C TYR A 640 2.29 -1.12 40.32
N ASP A 641 2.67 0.14 40.58
CA ASP A 641 3.03 1.10 39.53
C ASP A 641 4.37 0.73 38.87
N ASP A 642 5.33 0.22 39.65
CA ASP A 642 6.65 -0.20 39.16
C ASP A 642 6.54 -1.42 38.22
N LEU A 643 5.74 -2.43 38.59
CA LEU A 643 5.55 -3.62 37.76
C LEU A 643 4.74 -3.33 36.49
N LEU A 644 3.71 -2.48 36.61
CA LEU A 644 2.95 -2.00 35.45
C LEU A 644 3.88 -1.25 34.49
N SER A 645 4.69 -0.33 34.99
CA SER A 645 5.69 0.41 34.22
C SER A 645 6.69 -0.53 33.53
N TYR A 646 7.19 -1.56 34.23
CA TYR A 646 8.10 -2.56 33.65
C TYR A 646 7.52 -3.28 32.43
N TYR A 647 6.28 -3.77 32.52
CA TYR A 647 5.64 -4.50 31.41
C TYR A 647 5.27 -3.56 30.25
N THR A 648 4.75 -2.38 30.56
CA THR A 648 4.30 -1.42 29.55
C THR A 648 5.47 -0.81 28.78
N HIS A 649 6.61 -0.53 29.43
CA HIS A 649 7.83 -0.09 28.75
C HIS A 649 8.43 -1.16 27.82
N ARG A 650 8.21 -2.43 28.13
CA ARG A 650 8.60 -3.55 27.26
C ARG A 650 7.53 -3.92 26.24
N GLY A 651 6.47 -3.12 26.13
CA GLY A 651 5.48 -3.28 25.07
C GLY A 651 4.46 -4.40 25.30
N PHE A 652 4.43 -4.99 26.49
CA PHE A 652 3.40 -5.97 26.86
C PHE A 652 2.07 -5.26 27.12
N ARG A 653 0.96 -5.93 26.78
CA ARG A 653 -0.37 -5.45 27.14
C ARG A 653 -0.75 -6.06 28.48
N VAL A 654 -1.18 -5.21 29.41
CA VAL A 654 -1.49 -5.63 30.78
C VAL A 654 -2.97 -5.38 31.04
N ILE A 655 -3.68 -6.42 31.46
CA ILE A 655 -5.08 -6.33 31.91
C ILE A 655 -5.11 -6.60 33.41
N ALA A 656 -5.75 -5.71 34.15
CA ALA A 656 -5.97 -5.90 35.58
C ALA A 656 -7.25 -6.71 35.82
N CYS A 657 -7.22 -7.55 36.85
CA CYS A 657 -8.39 -8.30 37.32
C CYS A 657 -8.70 -7.96 38.77
N ALA A 658 -9.98 -7.81 39.06
CA ALA A 658 -10.49 -7.60 40.41
C ALA A 658 -11.79 -8.39 40.61
N SER A 659 -12.05 -8.79 41.85
CA SER A 659 -13.24 -9.56 42.19
C SER A 659 -13.90 -9.07 43.47
N ARG A 660 -15.19 -9.37 43.62
CA ARG A 660 -15.93 -9.12 44.85
C ARG A 660 -17.02 -10.17 45.01
N TYR A 661 -17.20 -10.65 46.23
CA TYR A 661 -18.21 -11.66 46.54
C TYR A 661 -19.37 -11.04 47.34
N ILE A 662 -20.59 -11.19 46.82
CA ILE A 662 -21.83 -10.67 47.42
C ILE A 662 -22.62 -11.85 48.01
N LYS A 663 -22.84 -11.81 49.33
CA LYS A 663 -23.59 -12.85 50.06
C LYS A 663 -25.11 -12.64 49.93
N ASN A 664 -25.84 -13.72 49.67
CA ASN A 664 -27.31 -13.81 49.70
C ASN A 664 -28.05 -12.78 48.82
N SER A 665 -27.93 -12.88 47.49
CA SER A 665 -28.64 -12.02 46.53
C SER A 665 -29.72 -12.79 45.77
N SER A 666 -30.95 -12.26 45.71
CA SER A 666 -32.03 -12.87 44.93
C SER A 666 -31.87 -12.56 43.43
N TRP A 667 -32.56 -13.30 42.56
CA TRP A 667 -32.49 -13.09 41.10
C TRP A 667 -32.95 -11.68 40.68
N ASP A 668 -34.01 -11.18 41.31
CA ASP A 668 -34.56 -9.84 41.02
C ASP A 668 -33.61 -8.72 41.45
N ASP A 669 -32.89 -8.91 42.57
CA ASP A 669 -31.89 -7.94 43.02
C ASP A 669 -30.73 -7.83 42.01
N ILE A 670 -30.32 -8.95 41.40
CA ILE A 670 -29.20 -9.01 40.44
C ILE A 670 -29.56 -8.31 39.12
N GLN A 671 -30.80 -8.45 38.66
CA GLN A 671 -31.28 -7.75 37.47
C GLN A 671 -31.52 -6.25 37.75
N GLY A 672 -31.83 -5.87 38.99
CA GLY A 672 -32.00 -4.47 39.41
C GLY A 672 -30.69 -3.69 39.65
N MET A 673 -29.57 -4.37 39.92
CA MET A 673 -28.29 -3.72 40.22
C MET A 673 -27.76 -2.88 39.06
N THR A 674 -27.28 -1.68 39.39
CA THR A 674 -26.64 -0.78 38.42
C THR A 674 -25.16 -1.09 38.29
N ARG A 675 -24.57 -0.83 37.12
CA ARG A 675 -23.14 -1.08 36.85
C ARG A 675 -22.21 -0.46 37.89
N PHE A 676 -22.52 0.74 38.39
CA PHE A 676 -21.73 1.43 39.42
C PHE A 676 -21.74 0.69 40.77
N GLU A 677 -22.88 0.13 41.17
CA GLU A 677 -22.97 -0.66 42.40
C GLU A 677 -22.15 -1.94 42.28
N VAL A 678 -22.13 -2.56 41.08
CA VAL A 678 -21.36 -3.78 40.78
C VAL A 678 -19.85 -3.52 40.81
N GLU A 679 -19.41 -2.40 40.23
CA GLU A 679 -18.01 -2.01 40.06
C GLU A 679 -17.49 -1.12 41.22
N SER A 680 -17.78 -1.50 42.47
CA SER A 680 -17.34 -0.75 43.66
C SER A 680 -16.73 -1.66 44.72
N GLU A 681 -15.78 -1.13 45.49
CA GLU A 681 -15.12 -1.84 46.61
C GLU A 681 -14.55 -3.21 46.23
N LEU A 682 -13.95 -3.32 45.03
CA LEU A 682 -13.42 -4.58 44.52
C LEU A 682 -12.09 -4.94 45.20
N GLN A 683 -11.82 -6.24 45.33
CA GLN A 683 -10.51 -6.75 45.75
C GLN A 683 -9.65 -6.95 44.51
N PHE A 684 -8.52 -6.25 44.43
CA PHE A 684 -7.56 -6.45 43.35
C PHE A 684 -6.96 -7.86 43.41
N GLY A 685 -6.96 -8.56 42.27
CA GLY A 685 -6.45 -9.92 42.18
C GLY A 685 -5.04 -10.00 41.60
N GLY A 686 -4.82 -9.31 40.47
CA GLY A 686 -3.54 -9.40 39.76
C GLY A 686 -3.60 -8.86 38.34
N PHE A 687 -2.53 -9.12 37.59
CA PHE A 687 -2.36 -8.76 36.19
C PHE A 687 -2.34 -10.00 35.29
N ILE A 688 -3.00 -9.90 34.14
CA ILE A 688 -2.82 -10.78 32.99
C ILE A 688 -1.91 -10.04 32.02
N VAL A 689 -0.80 -10.65 31.66
CA VAL A 689 0.19 -10.08 30.75
C VAL A 689 0.08 -10.78 29.42
N PHE A 690 -0.06 -9.98 28.36
CA PHE A 690 -0.09 -10.43 26.99
C PHE A 690 1.15 -9.99 26.25
N GLU A 691 1.64 -10.85 25.37
CA GLU A 691 2.77 -10.59 24.51
C GLU A 691 2.43 -10.67 23.03
N ASN A 692 3.23 -9.96 22.25
CA ASN A 692 3.23 -10.05 20.80
C ASN A 692 4.28 -11.07 20.38
N LYS A 693 3.88 -12.34 20.35
CA LYS A 693 4.80 -13.44 20.07
C LYS A 693 5.36 -13.35 18.65
N LEU A 694 6.69 -13.37 18.52
CA LEU A 694 7.37 -13.42 17.24
C LEU A 694 7.16 -14.79 16.56
N LYS A 695 7.06 -14.80 15.22
CA LYS A 695 7.14 -16.05 14.48
C LYS A 695 8.56 -16.62 14.57
N GLU A 696 8.67 -17.94 14.68
CA GLU A 696 9.96 -18.64 14.88
C GLU A 696 11.03 -18.28 13.82
N THR A 697 10.62 -18.01 12.57
CA THR A 697 11.53 -17.71 11.46
C THR A 697 11.88 -16.23 11.31
N THR A 698 11.22 -15.34 12.06
CA THR A 698 11.36 -13.89 11.88
C THR A 698 12.80 -13.43 12.14
N THR A 699 13.36 -13.75 13.30
CA THR A 699 14.70 -13.30 13.69
C THR A 699 15.79 -13.78 12.71
N GLU A 700 15.73 -15.05 12.29
CA GLU A 700 16.70 -15.62 11.33
C GLU A 700 16.68 -14.90 9.97
N VAL A 701 15.49 -14.54 9.48
CA VAL A 701 15.34 -13.85 8.19
C VAL A 701 15.80 -12.41 8.28
N ILE A 702 15.51 -11.70 9.38
CA ILE A 702 15.98 -10.33 9.60
C ILE A 702 17.51 -10.30 9.67
N ASP A 703 18.13 -11.27 10.34
CA ASP A 703 19.58 -11.42 10.36
C ASP A 703 20.16 -11.69 8.95
N GLU A 704 19.54 -12.55 8.13
CA GLU A 704 19.96 -12.76 6.73
C GLU A 704 19.89 -11.45 5.90
N LEU A 705 18.86 -10.63 6.11
CA LEU A 705 18.69 -9.34 5.42
C LEU A 705 19.73 -8.31 5.87
N ASN A 706 20.01 -8.24 7.17
CA ASN A 706 21.04 -7.39 7.76
C ASN A 706 22.44 -7.76 7.24
N ASP A 707 22.76 -9.05 7.18
CA ASP A 707 24.01 -9.58 6.60
C ASP A 707 24.12 -9.26 5.10
N ALA A 708 22.99 -9.28 4.38
CA ALA A 708 22.92 -8.88 2.98
C ALA A 708 22.99 -7.35 2.77
N SER A 709 23.14 -6.55 3.84
CA SER A 709 23.13 -5.09 3.84
C SER A 709 21.86 -4.50 3.21
N ILE A 710 20.72 -5.17 3.43
CA ILE A 710 19.39 -4.68 3.05
C ILE A 710 18.78 -4.04 4.29
N ARG A 711 18.35 -2.78 4.17
CA ARG A 711 17.76 -2.09 5.31
C ARG A 711 16.37 -2.64 5.60
N VAL A 712 16.10 -2.92 6.86
CA VAL A 712 14.80 -3.35 7.36
C VAL A 712 14.15 -2.17 8.09
N VAL A 713 12.87 -1.92 7.81
CA VAL A 713 12.04 -0.93 8.49
C VAL A 713 10.77 -1.61 8.98
N MET A 714 10.32 -1.33 10.20
CA MET A 714 9.02 -1.76 10.71
C MET A 714 8.01 -0.61 10.55
N CYS A 715 6.81 -0.92 10.06
CA CYS A 715 5.72 0.04 9.91
C CYS A 715 4.44 -0.59 10.47
N THR A 716 3.88 -0.06 11.56
CA THR A 716 2.75 -0.68 12.26
C THR A 716 1.73 0.35 12.76
N GLY A 717 0.48 -0.08 12.97
CA GLY A 717 -0.55 0.67 13.69
C GLY A 717 -0.40 0.62 15.22
N ASP A 718 0.46 -0.26 15.74
CA ASP A 718 0.66 -0.46 17.17
C ASP A 718 1.31 0.75 17.87
N ASN A 719 1.26 0.73 19.19
CA ASN A 719 2.00 1.67 20.02
C ASN A 719 3.52 1.57 19.78
N ILE A 720 4.18 2.74 19.86
CA ILE A 720 5.61 2.89 19.59
C ILE A 720 6.49 2.02 20.49
N LEU A 721 6.17 1.92 21.78
CA LEU A 721 6.93 1.12 22.75
C LEU A 721 6.86 -0.38 22.42
N THR A 722 5.68 -0.88 22.05
CA THR A 722 5.48 -2.26 21.59
C THR A 722 6.26 -2.53 20.31
N ALA A 723 6.18 -1.63 19.33
CA ALA A 723 6.92 -1.75 18.09
C ALA A 723 8.45 -1.80 18.32
N ILE A 724 8.98 -0.97 19.22
CA ILE A 724 10.40 -0.96 19.57
C ILE A 724 10.82 -2.22 20.30
N SER A 725 9.99 -2.74 21.21
CA SER A 725 10.27 -3.99 21.91
C SER A 725 10.39 -5.16 20.94
N VAL A 726 9.39 -5.33 20.07
CA VAL A 726 9.39 -6.34 19.00
C VAL A 726 10.58 -6.14 18.05
N ALA A 727 10.90 -4.90 17.69
CA ALA A 727 12.04 -4.59 16.84
C ALA A 727 13.40 -4.93 17.48
N ARG A 728 13.52 -4.85 18.81
CA ARG A 728 14.72 -5.27 19.55
C ARG A 728 14.81 -6.80 19.62
N GLU A 729 13.69 -7.46 19.86
CA GLU A 729 13.61 -8.92 19.97
C GLU A 729 13.94 -9.63 18.65
N CYS A 730 13.51 -9.07 17.51
CA CYS A 730 13.83 -9.61 16.18
C CYS A 730 15.16 -9.08 15.59
N HIS A 731 15.98 -8.38 16.37
CA HIS A 731 17.25 -7.78 15.94
C HIS A 731 17.16 -6.75 14.79
N LEU A 732 15.98 -6.20 14.53
CA LEU A 732 15.82 -5.05 13.61
C LEU A 732 16.53 -3.82 14.19
N ILE A 733 16.39 -3.61 15.51
CA ILE A 733 17.19 -2.68 16.30
C ILE A 733 18.17 -3.52 17.12
N GLY A 734 19.47 -3.23 17.01
CA GLY A 734 20.48 -3.93 17.80
C GLY A 734 20.24 -3.72 19.30
N PRO A 735 20.51 -4.72 20.17
CA PRO A 735 20.19 -4.66 21.60
C PRO A 735 20.88 -3.50 22.34
N GLU A 736 22.06 -3.09 21.88
CA GLU A 736 22.86 -1.99 22.44
C GLU A 736 22.62 -0.64 21.72
N MET A 737 21.78 -0.62 20.69
CA MET A 737 21.52 0.56 19.86
C MET A 737 20.52 1.48 20.55
N GLN A 738 20.89 2.75 20.73
CA GLN A 738 20.01 3.77 21.30
C GLN A 738 18.87 4.09 20.31
N CYS A 739 17.63 4.07 20.81
CA CYS A 739 16.44 4.41 20.05
C CYS A 739 15.85 5.73 20.58
N PHE A 740 15.72 6.73 19.70
CA PHE A 740 15.14 8.02 20.05
C PHE A 740 13.70 8.14 19.54
N VAL A 741 12.83 8.71 20.37
CA VAL A 741 11.42 8.96 20.08
C VAL A 741 11.15 10.48 20.14
N PRO A 742 10.41 11.03 19.16
CA PRO A 742 9.99 12.42 19.18
C PRO A 742 8.76 12.63 20.06
N HIS A 743 8.75 13.72 20.83
CA HIS A 743 7.59 14.24 21.54
C HIS A 743 7.45 15.75 21.33
N PHE A 744 6.20 16.24 21.28
CA PHE A 744 5.91 17.67 21.19
C PHE A 744 6.15 18.35 22.54
N VAL A 745 7.07 19.32 22.58
CA VAL A 745 7.36 20.10 23.81
C VAL A 745 6.51 21.36 23.88
N GLU A 746 6.29 21.99 22.73
CA GLU A 746 5.49 23.20 22.57
C GLU A 746 4.61 23.03 21.34
N GLY A 747 3.32 23.37 21.45
CA GLY A 747 2.33 23.19 20.38
C GLY A 747 1.81 21.76 20.23
N ASP A 748 0.82 21.60 19.35
CA ASP A 748 0.20 20.32 19.02
C ASP A 748 0.42 19.97 17.54
N LEU A 749 -0.04 18.79 17.10
CA LEU A 749 -0.03 18.31 15.71
C LEU A 749 -0.48 19.34 14.66
N LYS A 750 -1.36 20.27 15.05
CA LYS A 750 -1.96 21.26 14.14
C LYS A 750 -1.20 22.58 14.09
N ASP A 751 -0.20 22.77 14.96
CA ASP A 751 0.56 24.01 15.04
C ASP A 751 1.82 23.92 14.14
N PRO A 752 1.94 24.77 13.11
CA PRO A 752 3.13 24.84 12.26
C PRO A 752 4.41 25.25 13.02
N LYS A 753 4.27 25.86 14.20
CA LYS A 753 5.39 26.30 15.06
C LYS A 753 5.68 25.32 16.20
N ALA A 754 5.06 24.14 16.19
CA ALA A 754 5.31 23.15 17.22
C ALA A 754 6.81 22.77 17.26
N ARG A 755 7.32 22.51 18.46
CA ARG A 755 8.73 22.17 18.70
C ARG A 755 8.87 20.72 19.11
N LEU A 756 9.70 19.96 18.40
CA LEU A 756 9.93 18.54 18.66
C LEU A 756 11.20 18.34 19.49
N CYS A 757 11.09 17.53 20.55
CA CYS A 757 12.24 17.00 21.27
C CYS A 757 12.36 15.51 21.01
N TRP A 758 13.57 15.09 20.61
CA TRP A 758 13.89 13.69 20.35
C TRP A 758 14.67 13.14 21.53
N GLU A 759 14.06 12.26 22.32
CA GLU A 759 14.67 11.72 23.54
C GLU A 759 14.89 10.20 23.45
N SER A 760 15.92 9.69 24.10
CA SER A 760 16.16 8.24 24.17
C SER A 760 15.24 7.58 25.18
N ILE A 761 14.65 6.45 24.78
CA ILE A 761 13.79 5.63 25.67
C ILE A 761 14.59 4.99 26.81
N ASP A 762 15.84 4.59 26.54
CA ASP A 762 16.66 3.93 27.55
C ASP A 762 17.15 4.93 28.61
N ASN A 763 17.34 6.18 28.21
CA ASN A 763 17.79 7.25 29.09
C ASN A 763 17.45 8.64 28.54
N GLY A 764 16.39 9.26 29.08
CA GLY A 764 15.88 10.57 28.65
C GLY A 764 16.87 11.75 28.78
N THR A 765 18.06 11.54 29.34
CA THR A 765 19.13 12.55 29.33
C THR A 765 19.80 12.71 27.96
N TYR A 766 19.66 11.74 27.06
CA TYR A 766 20.17 11.85 25.70
C TYR A 766 19.10 12.39 24.77
N GLN A 767 19.45 13.46 24.04
CA GLN A 767 18.56 14.10 23.09
C GLN A 767 19.23 14.30 21.72
N LEU A 768 18.44 14.32 20.65
CA LEU A 768 18.91 14.73 19.32
C LEU A 768 18.60 16.20 19.05
N ASP A 769 19.43 16.83 18.23
CA ASP A 769 19.17 18.16 17.69
C ASP A 769 17.95 18.15 16.78
N GLU A 770 17.08 19.15 16.94
CA GLU A 770 15.77 19.23 16.27
C GLU A 770 15.89 19.33 14.74
N HIS A 771 16.91 20.03 14.24
CA HIS A 771 17.06 20.29 12.81
C HIS A 771 17.98 19.29 12.11
N THR A 772 19.05 18.85 12.76
CA THR A 772 20.03 17.94 12.15
C THR A 772 19.81 16.47 12.49
N LEU A 773 18.95 16.17 13.48
CA LEU A 773 18.74 14.83 14.05
C LEU A 773 20.05 14.15 14.47
N THR A 774 21.05 14.94 14.88
CA THR A 774 22.34 14.44 15.40
C THR A 774 22.35 14.48 16.93
N PRO A 775 23.03 13.56 17.62
CA PRO A 775 23.06 13.55 19.08
C PRO A 775 23.66 14.85 19.64
N LEU A 776 22.94 15.50 20.54
CA LEU A 776 23.45 16.66 21.28
C LEU A 776 24.52 16.16 22.27
N ALA A 777 25.72 16.76 22.23
CA ALA A 777 26.79 16.42 23.17
C ALA A 777 26.34 16.75 24.61
N ARG A 778 26.45 15.79 25.55
CA ARG A 778 26.07 15.96 26.96
C ARG A 778 26.69 17.22 27.60
N PRO A 779 26.00 17.88 28.54
CA PRO A 779 26.62 18.78 29.51
C PRO A 779 27.46 17.98 30.53
N ASN A 780 28.78 18.20 30.55
CA ASN A 780 29.72 18.09 31.68
C ASN A 780 29.72 16.90 32.68
N GLU A 781 29.22 15.71 32.36
CA GLU A 781 29.54 14.48 33.11
C GLU A 781 30.08 13.38 32.17
N ILE A 782 31.27 13.62 31.62
CA ILE A 782 32.15 12.55 31.15
C ILE A 782 33.20 12.38 32.23
N ASP A 783 32.94 11.47 33.17
CA ASP A 783 34.01 10.83 33.91
C ASP A 783 34.83 10.05 32.86
N GLY A 784 36.08 10.46 32.62
CA GLY A 784 36.94 9.99 31.52
C GLY A 784 37.40 8.54 31.63
N SER A 785 36.62 7.68 32.29
CA SER A 785 36.97 6.30 32.63
C SER A 785 36.38 5.26 31.68
N ASN A 786 35.36 5.59 30.86
CA ASN A 786 34.72 4.60 30.00
C ASN A 786 34.61 5.01 28.50
N PRO A 787 35.62 4.69 27.66
CA PRO A 787 35.61 4.99 26.22
C PRO A 787 34.52 4.26 25.42
N TYR A 788 33.85 3.25 25.99
CA TYR A 788 32.74 2.55 25.36
C TYR A 788 31.45 3.39 25.30
N ALA A 789 31.23 4.29 26.27
CA ALA A 789 30.03 5.15 26.30
C ALA A 789 30.02 6.19 25.15
N ALA A 790 31.19 6.69 24.74
CA ALA A 790 31.31 7.63 23.63
C ALA A 790 31.11 6.98 22.25
N TYR A 791 31.41 5.68 22.10
CA TYR A 791 31.20 4.93 20.86
C TYR A 791 29.71 4.56 20.66
N ASN A 792 28.94 4.44 21.76
CA ASN A 792 27.52 4.07 21.73
C ASN A 792 26.59 5.20 21.27
N VAL A 793 26.99 6.46 21.42
CA VAL A 793 26.20 7.63 20.98
C VAL A 793 26.18 7.77 19.45
N GLY A 794 27.20 7.24 18.74
CA GLY A 794 27.30 7.31 17.28
C GLY A 794 26.43 6.28 16.53
N ASN A 795 25.89 5.26 17.20
CA ASN A 795 25.06 4.24 16.59
C ASN A 795 23.66 4.28 17.18
N TYR A 796 22.82 5.14 16.62
CA TYR A 796 21.43 5.32 17.02
C TYR A 796 20.47 5.08 15.87
N THR A 797 19.22 4.83 16.23
CA THR A 797 18.06 4.81 15.35
C THR A 797 16.97 5.69 15.94
N ILE A 798 15.94 5.98 15.14
CA ILE A 798 14.76 6.70 15.60
C ILE A 798 13.52 5.83 15.37
N ALA A 799 12.57 5.95 16.28
CA ALA A 799 11.20 5.46 16.14
C ALA A 799 10.27 6.67 16.07
N VAL A 800 9.39 6.70 15.08
CA VAL A 800 8.53 7.85 14.80
C VAL A 800 7.07 7.41 14.85
N SER A 801 6.23 8.18 15.53
CA SER A 801 4.79 7.96 15.57
C SER A 801 4.09 8.64 14.38
N GLY A 802 2.92 8.13 13.96
CA GLY A 802 2.19 8.64 12.79
C GLY A 802 1.85 10.13 12.87
N ASP A 803 1.49 10.62 14.06
CA ASP A 803 1.25 12.03 14.35
C ASP A 803 2.47 12.92 14.03
N VAL A 804 3.65 12.55 14.52
CA VAL A 804 4.90 13.27 14.24
C VAL A 804 5.29 13.10 12.78
N PHE A 805 5.14 11.92 12.20
CA PHE A 805 5.42 11.67 10.79
C PHE A 805 4.60 12.61 9.89
N ARG A 806 3.30 12.75 10.17
CA ARG A 806 2.40 13.66 9.46
C ARG A 806 2.84 15.11 9.62
N TRP A 807 3.14 15.54 10.85
CA TRP A 807 3.61 16.90 11.11
C TRP A 807 4.93 17.21 10.36
N VAL A 808 5.88 16.27 10.33
CA VAL A 808 7.16 16.45 9.61
C VAL A 808 6.95 16.54 8.09
N ILE A 809 5.94 15.86 7.55
CA ILE A 809 5.60 15.97 6.12
C ILE A 809 4.95 17.32 5.80
N ASP A 810 4.00 17.76 6.62
CA ASP A 810 3.19 18.95 6.35
C ASP A 810 3.95 20.25 6.66
N TYR A 811 4.72 20.28 7.76
CA TYR A 811 5.37 21.49 8.27
C TYR A 811 6.90 21.36 8.42
N GLY A 812 7.42 20.13 8.45
CA GLY A 812 8.84 19.87 8.67
C GLY A 812 9.73 20.29 7.50
N SER A 813 11.01 20.54 7.79
CA SER A 813 11.99 20.83 6.74
C SER A 813 12.31 19.59 5.90
N GLU A 814 12.59 19.79 4.61
CA GLU A 814 12.93 18.70 3.68
C GLU A 814 14.19 17.93 4.15
N GLU A 815 15.12 18.60 4.84
CA GLU A 815 16.31 17.96 5.39
C GLU A 815 15.99 17.04 6.58
N VAL A 816 15.14 17.48 7.51
CA VAL A 816 14.67 16.66 8.64
C VAL A 816 13.91 15.44 8.13
N LEU A 817 12.99 15.63 7.17
CA LEU A 817 12.25 14.53 6.54
C LEU A 817 13.19 13.51 5.91
N LYS A 818 14.16 13.95 5.10
CA LYS A 818 15.13 13.06 4.44
C LYS A 818 16.02 12.31 5.44
N ARG A 819 16.48 12.97 6.51
CA ARG A 819 17.27 12.35 7.57
C ARG A 819 16.43 11.35 8.38
N MET A 820 15.19 11.71 8.71
CA MET A 820 14.22 10.83 9.38
C MET A 820 13.99 9.56 8.57
N LEU A 821 13.78 9.68 7.26
CA LEU A 821 13.60 8.54 6.36
C LEU A 821 14.83 7.66 6.24
N VAL A 822 16.06 8.17 6.44
CA VAL A 822 17.31 7.39 6.36
C VAL A 822 17.68 6.71 7.68
N VAL A 823 17.38 7.35 8.81
CA VAL A 823 17.73 6.85 10.15
C VAL A 823 16.59 6.06 10.81
N GLY A 824 15.33 6.32 10.44
CA GLY A 824 14.15 5.70 11.06
C GLY A 824 14.05 4.20 10.82
N SER A 825 13.99 3.43 11.90
CA SER A 825 13.81 1.97 11.83
C SER A 825 12.38 1.54 12.12
N VAL A 826 11.64 2.32 12.91
CA VAL A 826 10.28 1.98 13.36
C VAL A 826 9.35 3.16 13.11
N PHE A 827 8.24 2.91 12.43
CA PHE A 827 7.14 3.84 12.24
C PHE A 827 5.90 3.22 12.86
N ALA A 828 5.38 3.83 13.92
CA ALA A 828 4.32 3.27 14.77
C ALA A 828 3.07 4.15 14.75
N ARG A 829 1.91 3.62 15.14
CA ARG A 829 0.60 4.30 15.03
C ARG A 829 0.33 4.88 13.64
N MET A 830 0.76 4.17 12.60
CA MET A 830 0.59 4.60 11.21
C MET A 830 -0.78 4.15 10.68
N SER A 831 -1.54 5.09 10.14
CA SER A 831 -2.73 4.80 9.35
C SER A 831 -2.37 4.15 8.00
N PRO A 832 -3.30 3.42 7.35
CA PRO A 832 -3.06 2.81 6.03
C PRO A 832 -2.50 3.77 4.98
N ASP A 833 -3.02 5.01 4.94
CA ASP A 833 -2.58 6.05 4.02
C ASP A 833 -1.16 6.53 4.32
N GLU A 834 -0.80 6.65 5.61
CA GLU A 834 0.57 7.01 6.02
C GLU A 834 1.57 5.89 5.69
N LYS A 835 1.18 4.61 5.79
CA LYS A 835 2.02 3.48 5.33
C LYS A 835 2.30 3.59 3.84
N HIS A 836 1.28 3.94 3.04
CA HIS A 836 1.42 4.19 1.61
C HIS A 836 2.39 5.35 1.33
N GLU A 837 2.18 6.49 2.00
CA GLU A 837 3.03 7.67 1.83
C GLU A 837 4.49 7.42 2.24
N LEU A 838 4.73 6.69 3.33
CA LEU A 838 6.08 6.30 3.76
C LEU A 838 6.86 5.58 2.65
N VAL A 839 6.21 4.64 1.95
CA VAL A 839 6.82 3.91 0.83
C VAL A 839 7.16 4.87 -0.32
N GLU A 840 6.26 5.78 -0.67
CA GLU A 840 6.51 6.77 -1.73
C GLU A 840 7.64 7.75 -1.36
N LYS A 841 7.71 8.21 -0.10
CA LYS A 841 8.81 9.08 0.36
C LYS A 841 10.15 8.34 0.36
N LEU A 842 10.20 7.05 0.73
CA LEU A 842 11.40 6.24 0.60
C LEU A 842 11.85 6.13 -0.88
N GLN A 843 10.91 5.93 -1.80
CA GLN A 843 11.21 5.90 -3.24
C GLN A 843 11.72 7.26 -3.76
N SER A 844 11.21 8.37 -3.23
CA SER A 844 11.60 9.72 -3.64
C SER A 844 13.09 10.02 -3.44
N ILE A 845 13.73 9.39 -2.44
CA ILE A 845 15.18 9.50 -2.15
C ILE A 845 16.03 8.40 -2.84
N ASP A 846 15.52 7.83 -3.94
CA ASP A 846 16.15 6.78 -4.76
C ASP A 846 16.32 5.40 -4.07
N TYR A 847 15.61 5.10 -2.98
CA TYR A 847 15.53 3.72 -2.49
C TYR A 847 14.67 2.86 -3.44
N CYS A 848 15.14 1.66 -3.76
CA CYS A 848 14.25 0.61 -4.28
C CYS A 848 13.55 -0.01 -3.07
N ALA A 849 12.27 0.31 -2.89
CA ALA A 849 11.51 0.00 -1.68
C ALA A 849 10.62 -1.24 -1.88
N GLY A 850 10.79 -2.22 -0.99
CA GLY A 850 9.90 -3.37 -0.87
C GLY A 850 8.97 -3.20 0.32
N PHE A 851 7.78 -3.79 0.26
CA PHE A 851 6.84 -3.85 1.38
C PHE A 851 6.34 -5.29 1.54
N CYS A 852 6.33 -5.79 2.76
CA CYS A 852 5.80 -7.12 3.12
C CYS A 852 4.72 -6.94 4.18
N GLY A 853 3.53 -7.46 3.92
CA GLY A 853 2.37 -7.36 4.79
C GLY A 853 1.40 -8.51 4.55
N ASP A 854 0.41 -8.66 5.41
CA ASP A 854 -0.57 -9.73 5.39
C ASP A 854 -2.02 -9.21 5.50
N GLY A 855 -2.19 -8.03 6.11
CA GLY A 855 -3.47 -7.37 6.31
C GLY A 855 -3.93 -6.52 5.11
N ALA A 856 -5.25 -6.27 5.06
CA ALA A 856 -5.82 -5.42 4.01
C ALA A 856 -5.46 -3.93 4.18
N ASN A 857 -5.13 -3.50 5.39
CA ASN A 857 -4.56 -2.19 5.70
C ASN A 857 -3.26 -1.89 4.95
N ASP A 858 -2.56 -2.93 4.52
CA ASP A 858 -1.28 -2.79 3.82
C ASP A 858 -1.46 -2.72 2.30
N CYS A 859 -2.69 -2.87 1.79
CA CYS A 859 -2.99 -2.89 0.36
C CYS A 859 -2.42 -1.67 -0.38
N GLY A 860 -2.57 -0.47 0.21
CA GLY A 860 -2.01 0.77 -0.33
C GLY A 860 -0.49 0.74 -0.42
N ALA A 861 0.19 0.30 0.64
CA ALA A 861 1.65 0.24 0.72
C ALA A 861 2.25 -0.87 -0.17
N LEU A 862 1.64 -2.07 -0.17
CA LEU A 862 1.99 -3.20 -1.02
C LEU A 862 1.94 -2.83 -2.51
N LYS A 863 0.95 -2.03 -2.90
CA LYS A 863 0.78 -1.55 -4.27
C LYS A 863 1.82 -0.48 -4.64
N ALA A 864 2.07 0.48 -3.75
CA ALA A 864 3.03 1.56 -3.97
C ALA A 864 4.47 1.06 -4.07
N ALA A 865 4.81 0.02 -3.32
CA ALA A 865 6.13 -0.56 -3.30
C ALA A 865 6.58 -1.00 -4.71
N ASP A 866 7.88 -0.85 -4.98
CA ASP A 866 8.49 -1.39 -6.20
C ASP A 866 8.26 -2.91 -6.26
N VAL A 867 8.29 -3.55 -5.09
CA VAL A 867 8.02 -4.96 -4.86
C VAL A 867 7.20 -5.13 -3.59
N GLY A 868 5.89 -5.33 -3.73
CA GLY A 868 5.00 -5.74 -2.65
C GLY A 868 4.92 -7.27 -2.52
N ILE A 869 4.92 -7.79 -1.30
CA ILE A 869 4.81 -9.22 -1.00
C ILE A 869 3.68 -9.41 0.02
N SER A 870 2.63 -10.16 -0.35
CA SER A 870 1.54 -10.55 0.55
C SER A 870 1.83 -11.93 1.18
N LEU A 871 1.63 -12.06 2.49
CA LEU A 871 1.77 -13.34 3.21
C LEU A 871 0.46 -14.11 3.38
N SER A 872 -0.68 -13.49 3.09
CA SER A 872 -1.99 -14.13 3.18
C SER A 872 -2.51 -14.54 1.79
N GLU A 873 -3.28 -15.64 1.75
CA GLU A 873 -4.15 -15.98 0.60
C GLU A 873 -5.43 -15.13 0.59
N ALA A 874 -5.65 -14.37 1.66
CA ALA A 874 -6.76 -13.44 1.79
C ALA A 874 -6.64 -12.27 0.78
N GLU A 875 -7.62 -11.38 0.81
CA GLU A 875 -7.85 -10.39 -0.25
C GLU A 875 -6.71 -9.37 -0.42
N ALA A 876 -5.82 -9.21 0.57
CA ALA A 876 -4.57 -8.44 0.45
C ALA A 876 -3.65 -8.96 -0.67
N SER A 877 -3.73 -10.25 -1.01
CA SER A 877 -3.00 -10.87 -2.11
C SER A 877 -3.29 -10.26 -3.48
N VAL A 878 -4.48 -9.67 -3.67
CA VAL A 878 -4.89 -9.09 -4.95
C VAL A 878 -4.10 -7.82 -5.26
N ALA A 879 -3.64 -7.10 -4.23
CA ALA A 879 -2.87 -5.86 -4.36
C ALA A 879 -1.38 -6.10 -4.67
N ALA A 880 -0.81 -7.16 -4.09
CA ALA A 880 0.62 -7.41 -4.12
C ALA A 880 1.04 -8.14 -5.41
N PRO A 881 2.15 -7.75 -6.05
CA PRO A 881 2.66 -8.48 -7.21
C PRO A 881 3.21 -9.86 -6.88
N PHE A 882 3.57 -10.12 -5.62
CA PHE A 882 3.98 -11.42 -5.10
C PHE A 882 3.07 -11.85 -3.96
N THR A 883 2.70 -13.13 -3.95
CA THR A 883 1.90 -13.74 -2.89
C THR A 883 2.59 -15.01 -2.43
N SER A 884 2.86 -15.12 -1.14
CA SER A 884 3.35 -16.34 -0.50
C SER A 884 2.18 -17.13 0.08
N ARG A 885 2.17 -18.45 -0.06
CA ARG A 885 1.25 -19.33 0.70
C ARG A 885 1.81 -19.75 2.06
N VAL A 886 3.09 -19.50 2.28
CA VAL A 886 3.71 -19.71 3.58
C VAL A 886 3.58 -18.40 4.34
N PHE A 887 2.90 -18.45 5.48
CA PHE A 887 2.62 -17.32 6.36
C PHE A 887 3.85 -16.89 7.17
N ASP A 888 5.00 -16.74 6.51
CA ASP A 888 6.26 -16.28 7.11
C ASP A 888 7.03 -15.33 6.18
N ILE A 889 7.98 -14.58 6.74
CA ILE A 889 8.79 -13.62 5.98
C ILE A 889 9.93 -14.28 5.18
N SER A 890 10.06 -15.62 5.18
CA SER A 890 11.12 -16.33 4.45
C SER A 890 11.02 -16.17 2.93
N CYS A 891 9.86 -15.74 2.43
CA CYS A 891 9.62 -15.42 1.04
C CYS A 891 10.46 -14.21 0.55
N VAL A 892 10.74 -13.23 1.42
CA VAL A 892 11.49 -12.01 1.07
C VAL A 892 12.90 -12.31 0.55
N PRO A 893 13.79 -13.00 1.31
CA PRO A 893 15.12 -13.33 0.82
C PRO A 893 15.09 -14.24 -0.42
N LYS A 894 14.09 -15.13 -0.54
CA LYS A 894 13.89 -15.99 -1.73
C LYS A 894 13.59 -15.16 -2.98
N VAL A 895 12.68 -14.17 -2.88
CA VAL A 895 12.36 -13.24 -3.98
C VAL A 895 13.59 -12.42 -4.38
N ILE A 896 14.35 -11.91 -3.41
CA ILE A 896 15.60 -11.15 -3.69
C ILE A 896 16.63 -12.02 -4.40
N ARG A 897 16.82 -13.26 -3.94
CA ARG A 897 17.79 -14.22 -4.51
C ARG A 897 17.44 -14.57 -5.96
N GLU A 898 16.18 -14.91 -6.22
CA GLU A 898 15.69 -15.19 -7.58
C GLU A 898 15.71 -13.96 -8.47
N GLY A 899 15.37 -12.78 -7.93
CA GLY A 899 15.47 -11.52 -8.65
C GLY A 899 16.90 -11.15 -9.05
N ARG A 900 17.88 -11.33 -8.15
CA ARG A 900 19.32 -11.16 -8.46
C ARG A 900 19.78 -12.15 -9.52
N ALA A 901 19.39 -13.41 -9.41
CA ALA A 901 19.72 -14.45 -10.40
C ALA A 901 19.12 -14.13 -11.78
N SER A 902 17.85 -13.73 -11.82
CA SER A 902 17.14 -13.33 -13.05
C SER A 902 17.77 -12.10 -13.71
N LEU A 903 18.16 -11.11 -12.89
CA LEU A 903 18.83 -9.90 -13.37
C LEU A 903 20.19 -10.24 -14.00
N VAL A 904 21.03 -11.03 -13.32
CA VAL A 904 22.33 -11.46 -13.86
C VAL A 904 22.14 -12.24 -15.17
N THR A 905 21.18 -13.16 -15.21
CA THR A 905 20.79 -13.93 -16.40
C THR A 905 20.41 -13.00 -17.55
N SER A 906 19.53 -12.03 -17.31
CA SER A 906 19.06 -11.06 -18.32
C SER A 906 20.20 -10.20 -18.88
N PHE A 907 21.10 -9.72 -18.00
CA PHE A 907 22.29 -8.96 -18.44
C PHE A 907 23.27 -9.82 -19.25
N CYS A 908 23.49 -11.07 -18.83
CA CYS A 908 24.35 -12.00 -19.56
C CYS A 908 23.78 -12.33 -20.95
N CYS A 909 22.48 -12.63 -21.05
CA CYS A 909 21.80 -12.86 -22.32
C CYS A 909 21.89 -11.63 -23.24
N PHE A 910 21.64 -10.42 -22.70
CA PHE A 910 21.77 -9.18 -23.46
C PHE A 910 23.19 -8.95 -23.96
N LYS A 911 24.21 -9.17 -23.11
CA LYS A 911 25.62 -9.03 -23.49
C LYS A 911 26.00 -10.04 -24.58
N TYR A 912 25.52 -11.28 -24.46
CA TYR A 912 25.73 -12.32 -25.46
C TYR A 912 25.11 -11.94 -26.81
N MET A 913 23.83 -11.54 -26.84
CA MET A 913 23.14 -11.10 -28.06
C MET A 913 23.82 -9.89 -28.70
N SER A 914 24.23 -8.93 -27.88
CA SER A 914 24.96 -7.74 -28.32
C SER A 914 26.29 -8.08 -29.01
N LEU A 915 27.06 -9.00 -28.41
CA LEU A 915 28.33 -9.46 -28.97
C LEU A 915 28.11 -10.25 -30.26
N TYR A 916 27.09 -11.11 -30.28
CA TYR A 916 26.72 -11.90 -31.44
C TYR A 916 26.40 -11.01 -32.65
N SER A 917 25.52 -10.00 -32.49
CA SER A 917 25.20 -9.06 -33.56
C SER A 917 26.43 -8.32 -34.09
N ALA A 918 27.37 -7.95 -33.21
CA ALA A 918 28.61 -7.30 -33.63
C ALA A 918 29.52 -8.23 -34.44
N ILE A 919 29.67 -9.49 -34.02
CA ILE A 919 30.46 -10.51 -34.72
C ILE A 919 29.84 -10.81 -36.09
N GLN A 920 28.53 -11.02 -36.15
CA GLN A 920 27.81 -11.31 -37.39
C GLN A 920 27.89 -10.13 -38.36
N PHE A 921 27.68 -8.91 -37.87
CA PHE A 921 27.83 -7.69 -38.68
C PHE A 921 29.24 -7.54 -39.27
N CYS A 922 30.29 -7.76 -38.46
CA CYS A 922 31.66 -7.71 -38.97
C CYS A 922 31.91 -8.80 -40.01
N SER A 923 31.46 -10.03 -39.74
CA SER A 923 31.66 -11.18 -40.63
C SER A 923 31.00 -10.97 -41.99
N VAL A 924 29.72 -10.53 -41.99
CA VAL A 924 28.98 -10.23 -43.23
C VAL A 924 29.60 -9.06 -43.97
N SER A 925 30.05 -8.01 -43.27
CA SER A 925 30.75 -6.88 -43.90
C SER A 925 32.04 -7.31 -44.60
N PHE A 926 32.81 -8.25 -44.02
CA PHE A 926 33.99 -8.81 -44.67
C PHE A 926 33.64 -9.70 -45.88
N LEU A 927 32.58 -10.50 -45.78
CA LEU A 927 32.10 -11.32 -46.90
C LEU A 927 31.63 -10.44 -48.08
N TYR A 928 30.93 -9.34 -47.79
CA TYR A 928 30.52 -8.35 -48.79
C TYR A 928 31.69 -7.62 -49.44
N ALA A 929 32.80 -7.43 -48.73
CA ALA A 929 34.03 -6.92 -49.34
C ALA A 929 34.57 -7.87 -50.44
N SER A 930 34.30 -9.17 -50.30
CA SER A 930 34.71 -10.23 -51.24
C SER A 930 33.57 -10.69 -52.17
N ALA A 931 32.47 -9.95 -52.25
CA ALA A 931 31.27 -10.28 -53.04
C ALA A 931 30.64 -11.65 -52.73
N SER A 932 30.78 -12.12 -51.48
CA SER A 932 30.21 -13.38 -50.99
C SER A 932 29.13 -13.13 -49.93
N ASN A 933 28.25 -14.11 -49.69
CA ASN A 933 27.31 -14.08 -48.56
C ASN A 933 27.04 -15.49 -48.01
N LEU A 934 26.53 -15.54 -46.79
CA LEU A 934 25.92 -16.73 -46.20
C LEU A 934 24.56 -17.01 -46.87
N ALA A 935 24.16 -18.28 -46.90
CA ALA A 935 22.84 -18.71 -47.38
C ALA A 935 21.74 -18.47 -46.33
N ASP A 936 20.49 -18.34 -46.75
CA ASP A 936 19.35 -18.03 -45.86
C ASP A 936 19.16 -19.10 -44.77
N PHE A 937 19.31 -20.37 -45.11
CA PHE A 937 19.26 -21.48 -44.14
C PHE A 937 20.43 -21.47 -43.15
N GLN A 938 21.59 -20.94 -43.55
CA GLN A 938 22.73 -20.78 -42.64
C GLN A 938 22.45 -19.69 -41.62
N PHE A 939 21.87 -18.56 -42.03
CA PHE A 939 21.40 -17.52 -41.11
C PHE A 939 20.35 -18.07 -40.13
N LEU A 940 19.34 -18.79 -40.66
CA LEU A 940 18.28 -19.38 -39.84
C LEU A 940 18.82 -20.45 -38.88
N PHE A 941 19.80 -21.26 -39.30
CA PHE A 941 20.44 -22.25 -38.42
C PHE A 941 21.20 -21.58 -37.27
N ILE A 942 21.95 -20.50 -37.55
CA ILE A 942 22.67 -19.78 -36.49
C ILE A 942 21.66 -19.16 -35.51
N ASP A 943 20.60 -18.50 -36.01
CA ASP A 943 19.63 -17.83 -35.14
C ASP A 943 18.74 -18.80 -34.36
N LEU A 944 18.19 -19.82 -35.01
CA LEU A 944 17.20 -20.72 -34.40
C LEU A 944 17.83 -21.95 -33.74
N ALA A 945 18.85 -22.56 -34.33
CA ALA A 945 19.41 -23.82 -33.84
C ALA A 945 20.63 -23.63 -32.94
N LEU A 946 21.34 -22.50 -33.05
CA LEU A 946 22.50 -22.19 -32.21
C LEU A 946 22.16 -21.21 -31.09
N ILE A 947 21.59 -20.05 -31.41
CA ILE A 947 21.35 -18.99 -30.42
C ILE A 947 20.20 -19.32 -29.47
N VAL A 948 19.04 -19.73 -29.99
CA VAL A 948 17.85 -19.97 -29.16
C VAL A 948 18.12 -21.08 -28.12
N PRO A 949 18.69 -22.26 -28.44
CA PRO A 949 19.00 -23.27 -27.43
C PRO A 949 20.02 -22.79 -26.39
N VAL A 950 21.06 -22.05 -26.79
CA VAL A 950 22.04 -21.51 -25.85
C VAL A 950 21.40 -20.51 -24.89
N ALA A 951 20.50 -19.66 -25.40
CA ALA A 951 19.78 -18.69 -24.60
C ALA A 951 18.65 -19.31 -23.74
N VAL A 952 17.98 -20.36 -24.23
CA VAL A 952 16.88 -21.04 -23.54
C VAL A 952 17.38 -22.00 -22.48
N PHE A 953 18.29 -22.89 -22.83
CA PHE A 953 18.69 -23.94 -21.90
C PHE A 953 19.66 -23.43 -20.84
N MET A 954 20.37 -22.32 -21.10
CA MET A 954 21.41 -21.78 -20.22
C MET A 954 22.30 -22.90 -19.66
N VAL A 955 22.54 -23.94 -20.46
CA VAL A 955 23.44 -25.04 -20.11
C VAL A 955 24.78 -24.38 -19.79
N PRO A 956 25.54 -24.84 -18.77
CA PRO A 956 26.87 -24.32 -18.51
C PRO A 956 27.57 -24.06 -19.83
N PHE A 957 27.93 -22.80 -20.08
CA PHE A 957 28.41 -22.25 -21.35
C PHE A 957 29.39 -23.17 -22.10
N VAL A 958 30.17 -23.93 -21.32
CA VAL A 958 31.08 -24.99 -21.76
C VAL A 958 30.38 -26.08 -22.59
N VAL A 959 29.25 -26.62 -22.13
CA VAL A 959 28.51 -27.69 -22.85
C VAL A 959 27.95 -27.16 -24.16
N ALA A 960 27.41 -25.94 -24.17
CA ALA A 960 26.94 -25.28 -25.38
C ALA A 960 28.07 -25.12 -26.42
N ILE A 961 29.26 -24.67 -25.97
CA ILE A 961 30.46 -24.59 -26.81
C ILE A 961 30.86 -25.96 -27.34
N VAL A 962 30.89 -26.99 -26.48
CA VAL A 962 31.29 -28.34 -26.88
C VAL A 962 30.34 -28.90 -27.94
N VAL A 963 29.03 -28.78 -27.74
CA VAL A 963 28.02 -29.25 -28.70
C VAL A 963 28.12 -28.51 -30.03
N THR A 964 28.25 -27.19 -30.00
CA THR A 964 28.40 -26.38 -31.24
C THR A 964 29.70 -26.66 -31.97
N LEU A 965 30.80 -26.90 -31.24
CA LEU A 965 32.07 -27.28 -31.83
C LEU A 965 32.01 -28.67 -32.47
N ILE A 966 31.35 -29.64 -31.82
CA ILE A 966 31.13 -30.98 -32.38
C ILE A 966 30.29 -30.90 -33.66
N LEU A 967 29.18 -30.17 -33.65
CA LEU A 967 28.33 -29.97 -34.84
C LEU A 967 29.08 -29.27 -35.97
N SER A 968 29.86 -28.24 -35.66
CA SER A 968 30.68 -27.52 -36.65
C SER A 968 31.78 -28.40 -37.23
N LEU A 969 32.41 -29.25 -36.41
CA LEU A 969 33.41 -30.21 -36.84
C LEU A 969 32.80 -31.29 -37.75
N TYR A 970 31.60 -31.77 -37.42
CA TYR A 970 30.84 -32.71 -38.25
C TYR A 970 30.49 -32.11 -39.62
N MET A 971 30.00 -30.86 -39.65
CA MET A 971 29.69 -30.14 -40.91
C MET A 971 30.93 -29.89 -41.78
N LEU A 972 32.11 -29.73 -41.16
CA LEU A 972 33.36 -29.46 -41.88
C LEU A 972 34.01 -30.72 -42.46
N LEU A 973 33.95 -31.85 -41.76
CA LEU A 973 34.71 -33.05 -42.11
C LEU A 973 33.94 -34.04 -43.00
N ASP A 974 32.70 -34.37 -42.64
CA ASP A 974 31.91 -35.39 -43.36
C ASP A 974 30.39 -35.28 -43.07
N PRO A 975 29.71 -34.23 -43.57
CA PRO A 975 28.27 -34.08 -43.40
C PRO A 975 27.49 -35.09 -44.26
N ALA A 976 26.37 -35.60 -43.73
CA ALA A 976 25.44 -36.42 -44.53
C ALA A 976 24.92 -35.65 -45.76
N GLU A 977 24.72 -36.33 -46.89
CA GLU A 977 24.35 -35.69 -48.18
C GLU A 977 23.10 -34.79 -48.09
N TRP A 978 22.08 -35.21 -47.32
CA TRP A 978 20.87 -34.43 -47.15
C TRP A 978 21.15 -33.11 -46.40
N LEU A 979 22.05 -33.13 -45.42
CA LEU A 979 22.42 -31.98 -44.61
C LEU A 979 23.31 -31.02 -45.41
N ALA A 980 24.25 -31.55 -46.20
CA ALA A 980 25.09 -30.75 -47.08
C ALA A 980 24.27 -30.00 -48.14
N ARG A 981 23.24 -30.65 -48.72
CA ARG A 981 22.30 -30.02 -49.65
C ARG A 981 21.40 -28.99 -48.96
N PHE A 982 20.92 -29.30 -47.76
CA PHE A 982 20.06 -28.40 -47.00
C PHE A 982 20.80 -27.13 -46.54
N MET A 983 22.05 -27.27 -46.10
CA MET A 983 22.90 -26.16 -45.62
C MET A 983 23.70 -25.48 -46.74
N GLU A 984 23.51 -25.89 -48.00
CA GLU A 984 24.25 -25.41 -49.18
C GLU A 984 25.77 -25.39 -48.96
N LEU A 985 26.31 -26.45 -48.36
CA LEU A 985 27.75 -26.53 -48.05
C LEU A 985 28.57 -26.68 -49.33
N THR A 986 29.65 -25.91 -49.42
CA THR A 986 30.61 -26.02 -50.53
C THR A 986 31.50 -27.23 -50.31
N GLU A 987 31.81 -28.01 -51.34
CA GLU A 987 32.79 -29.10 -51.23
C GLU A 987 34.19 -28.54 -51.04
N ILE A 988 34.88 -29.00 -49.99
CA ILE A 988 36.19 -28.51 -49.59
C ILE A 988 37.17 -29.69 -49.53
N SER A 989 38.40 -29.50 -50.01
CA SER A 989 39.45 -30.51 -49.85
C SER A 989 39.81 -30.72 -48.37
N LEU A 990 40.07 -31.96 -47.96
CA LEU A 990 40.51 -32.30 -46.61
C LEU A 990 41.71 -31.46 -46.13
N GLY A 991 42.66 -31.18 -47.02
CA GLY A 991 43.80 -30.31 -46.70
C GLY A 991 43.39 -28.88 -46.31
N PHE A 992 42.42 -28.30 -47.00
CA PHE A 992 41.91 -26.96 -46.67
C PHE A 992 41.03 -26.97 -45.41
N ALA A 993 40.27 -28.04 -45.17
CA ALA A 993 39.51 -28.21 -43.93
C ALA A 993 40.43 -28.22 -42.69
N PHE A 994 41.58 -28.89 -42.75
CA PHE A 994 42.59 -28.85 -41.67
C PHE A 994 43.20 -27.46 -41.47
N ILE A 995 43.39 -26.69 -42.54
CA ILE A 995 43.87 -25.30 -42.44
C ILE A 995 42.83 -24.43 -41.72
N LEU A 996 41.55 -24.56 -42.06
CA LEU A 996 40.47 -23.85 -41.36
C LEU A 996 40.41 -24.22 -39.87
N LEU A 997 40.57 -25.50 -39.54
CA LEU A 997 40.59 -25.98 -38.17
C LEU A 997 41.80 -25.44 -37.38
N LEU A 998 42.98 -25.41 -37.99
CA LEU A 998 44.17 -24.80 -37.41
C LEU A 998 43.96 -23.30 -37.16
N LEU A 999 43.36 -22.60 -38.12
CA LEU A 999 43.09 -21.16 -38.01
C LEU A 999 42.05 -20.87 -36.92
N ALA A 1000 41.05 -21.74 -36.75
CA ALA A 1000 40.10 -21.65 -35.64
C ALA A 1000 40.76 -21.84 -34.27
N ILE A 1001 41.66 -22.83 -34.13
CA ILE A 1001 42.42 -23.06 -32.90
C ILE A 1001 43.33 -21.86 -32.59
N ILE A 1002 44.04 -21.34 -33.60
CA ILE A 1002 44.86 -20.12 -33.46
C ILE A 1002 43.97 -18.95 -33.03
N GLY A 1003 42.81 -18.77 -33.66
CA GLY A 1003 41.83 -17.75 -33.28
C GLY A 1003 41.40 -17.86 -31.82
N PHE A 1004 41.14 -19.07 -31.33
CA PHE A 1004 40.80 -19.32 -29.93
C PHE A 1004 41.95 -18.99 -28.97
N ILE A 1005 43.18 -19.38 -29.32
CA ILE A 1005 44.39 -19.04 -28.54
C ILE A 1005 44.60 -17.52 -28.50
N VAL A 1006 44.45 -16.84 -29.65
CA VAL A 1006 44.57 -15.39 -29.75
C VAL A 1006 43.49 -14.70 -28.92
N ALA A 1007 42.24 -15.17 -28.98
CA ALA A 1007 41.15 -14.64 -28.16
C ALA A 1007 41.43 -14.82 -26.66
N TYR A 1008 41.88 -16.01 -26.24
CA TYR A 1008 42.24 -16.31 -24.86
C TYR A 1008 43.39 -15.44 -24.34
N ILE A 1009 44.46 -15.28 -25.15
CA ILE A 1009 45.58 -14.40 -24.83
C ILE A 1009 45.12 -12.94 -24.78
N SER A 1010 44.27 -12.54 -25.72
CA SER A 1010 43.73 -11.18 -25.78
C SER A 1010 42.89 -10.86 -24.55
N GLU A 1011 42.06 -11.80 -24.09
CA GLU A 1011 41.26 -11.65 -22.87
C GLU A 1011 42.12 -11.56 -21.61
N ARG A 1012 43.12 -12.43 -21.45
CA ARG A 1012 43.96 -12.42 -20.24
C ARG A 1012 44.95 -11.27 -20.17
N TYR A 1013 45.51 -10.85 -21.31
CA TYR A 1013 46.66 -9.94 -21.33
C TYR A 1013 46.37 -8.63 -22.07
N PHE A 1014 45.75 -8.68 -23.24
CA PHE A 1014 45.58 -7.49 -24.08
C PHE A 1014 44.46 -6.56 -23.61
N PHE A 1015 43.24 -7.08 -23.43
CA PHE A 1015 42.08 -6.28 -23.03
C PHE A 1015 42.21 -5.64 -21.65
N PRO A 1016 42.80 -6.27 -20.61
CA PRO A 1016 43.03 -5.60 -19.33
C PRO A 1016 43.99 -4.42 -19.44
N VAL A 1017 45.04 -4.54 -20.26
CA VAL A 1017 46.00 -3.46 -20.51
C VAL A 1017 45.34 -2.35 -21.34
N LEU A 1018 44.60 -2.70 -22.38
CA LEU A 1018 43.85 -1.76 -23.21
C LEU A 1018 42.78 -1.01 -22.38
N ALA A 1019 42.07 -1.71 -21.50
CA ALA A 1019 41.08 -1.11 -20.61
C ALA A 1019 41.72 -0.13 -19.63
N LYS A 1020 42.91 -0.43 -19.09
CA LYS A 1020 43.69 0.51 -18.28
C LYS A 1020 44.11 1.74 -19.09
N LEU A 1021 44.59 1.54 -20.32
CA LEU A 1021 44.99 2.62 -21.24
C LEU A 1021 43.81 3.52 -21.62
N ILE A 1022 42.68 2.93 -22.01
CA ILE A 1022 41.45 3.66 -22.32
C ILE A 1022 40.93 4.36 -21.05
N GLY A 1023 41.03 3.74 -19.88
CA GLY A 1023 40.70 4.36 -18.60
C GLY A 1023 41.54 5.61 -18.31
N LEU A 1024 42.85 5.55 -18.59
CA LEU A 1024 43.77 6.69 -18.47
C LEU A 1024 43.49 7.78 -19.52
N ALA A 1025 43.24 7.39 -20.78
CA ALA A 1025 42.91 8.31 -21.86
C ALA A 1025 41.57 9.02 -21.61
N LYS A 1026 40.55 8.28 -21.15
CA LYS A 1026 39.25 8.83 -20.75
C LYS A 1026 39.37 9.77 -19.55
N LYS A 1027 40.29 9.50 -18.62
CA LYS A 1027 40.62 10.40 -17.51
C LYS A 1027 41.34 11.69 -17.98
N LYS A 1028 42.03 11.63 -19.13
CA LYS A 1028 42.79 12.74 -19.72
C LYS A 1028 41.98 13.60 -20.70
N TRP A 1029 40.99 13.01 -21.39
CA TRP A 1029 40.17 13.67 -22.43
C TRP A 1029 38.71 13.92 -22.05
N GLY A 1030 38.19 13.28 -20.99
CA GLY A 1030 36.85 13.60 -20.48
C GLY A 1030 36.89 14.92 -19.71
N GLY A 1031 36.07 15.90 -20.14
CA GLY A 1031 35.75 17.11 -19.36
C GLY A 1031 35.17 16.77 -17.97
N PRO A 1032 34.77 17.77 -17.15
CA PRO A 1032 34.37 17.57 -15.76
C PRO A 1032 33.39 16.40 -15.70
N LYS A 1033 33.76 15.38 -14.92
CA LYS A 1033 33.03 14.12 -14.83
C LYS A 1033 31.55 14.46 -14.71
N ARG A 1034 30.71 13.97 -15.62
CA ARG A 1034 29.35 13.58 -15.23
C ARG A 1034 29.58 12.48 -14.20
N GLN A 1035 29.80 12.87 -12.94
CA GLN A 1035 29.84 11.94 -11.83
C GLN A 1035 28.55 11.13 -11.96
N LYS A 1036 28.68 9.80 -11.92
CA LYS A 1036 27.52 8.93 -11.84
C LYS A 1036 26.72 9.46 -10.64
N GLN A 1037 25.57 10.05 -10.90
CA GLN A 1037 24.74 10.67 -9.87
C GLN A 1037 24.53 9.58 -8.82
N ARG A 1038 25.17 9.76 -7.66
CA ARG A 1038 25.03 8.82 -6.56
C ARG A 1038 23.57 8.91 -6.11
N LYS A 1039 22.98 7.76 -5.80
CA LYS A 1039 21.63 7.71 -5.23
C LYS A 1039 21.58 8.64 -4.02
N GLU A 1040 20.53 9.44 -3.92
CA GLU A 1040 20.41 10.50 -2.92
C GLU A 1040 20.56 9.96 -1.49
N TYR A 1041 19.89 8.84 -1.17
CA TYR A 1041 20.03 8.20 0.15
C TYR A 1041 21.47 7.84 0.52
N LYS A 1042 22.35 7.51 -0.44
CA LYS A 1042 23.75 7.16 -0.14
C LYS A 1042 24.55 8.38 0.27
N ILE A 1043 24.20 9.54 -0.28
CA ILE A 1043 24.83 10.81 0.08
C ILE A 1043 24.40 11.19 1.48
N LEU A 1044 23.09 11.12 1.77
CA LEU A 1044 22.53 11.37 3.10
C LEU A 1044 23.11 10.42 4.16
N LEU A 1045 23.23 9.13 3.85
CA LEU A 1045 23.78 8.15 4.78
C LEU A 1045 25.29 8.34 5.01
N GLU A 1046 26.05 8.78 4.00
CA GLU A 1046 27.44 9.21 4.18
C GLU A 1046 27.53 10.49 5.03
N ASP A 1047 26.62 11.45 4.85
CA ASP A 1047 26.56 12.68 5.65
C ASP A 1047 26.26 12.38 7.12
N VAL A 1048 25.24 11.58 7.40
CA VAL A 1048 24.93 11.09 8.77
C VAL A 1048 26.13 10.33 9.35
N LYS A 1049 26.80 9.47 8.57
CA LYS A 1049 28.01 8.77 9.03
C LYS A 1049 29.21 9.68 9.28
N GLN A 1050 29.32 10.79 8.58
CA GLN A 1050 30.37 11.79 8.83
C GLN A 1050 30.09 12.55 10.13
N HIS A 1051 28.84 12.87 10.42
CA HIS A 1051 28.45 13.50 11.69
C HIS A 1051 28.51 12.53 12.89
N ARG A 1052 28.46 11.21 12.64
CA ARG A 1052 28.66 10.15 13.65
C ARG A 1052 30.13 9.90 14.03
N LYS A 1053 31.09 10.36 13.21
CA LYS A 1053 32.54 10.17 13.42
C LYS A 1053 33.16 11.44 13.98
#